data_AF-A0AA36HLK9-F1
#
_entry.id   AF-A0AA36HLK9-F1
#
_cell.length_a   1.000
_cell.length_b   1.000
_cell.length_c   1.000
_cell.angle_alpha   90.00
_cell.angle_beta   90.00
_cell.angle_gamma   90.00
#
_symmetry.space_group_name_H-M   'P 1'
#
loop_
_entity.id
_entity.type
_entity.pdbx_description
1 polymer ?
#
loop_
_entity_poly.entity_id
_entity_poly.type
_entity_poly.pdbx_seq_one_letter_code
_entity_poly.pdbx_strand_id
1 'polypeptide(L)'
;MTLQLRVEAKLQNAMERVRLLLKAEKTPQLAADVHHQYEDKYFLVERGTCLAAASQLNCLASLGLQHLQLQTLQQWAQTHSVSLRLRSKETCTFLREEKREEENPRKHVEEVSRGGVLSASWTSKVVTTITEYFWNFQVTYTLEAFRGVGADDADRISLCTRSGQAELKTSSKTPPPHPEVRSPAINEEVNITWLLQSLTANAAPSFKIDRAASNCSTPRRNTDVDKAFAHFTMFARWAQSVSSYLGKLRNVKPRTGDDNAVSAEKIFVPTLPIMVSGNTTDEPAGDHAGTLALLSASSEMQGSLVLCVSDGNRLLGEELRSLEEQKANLAEVFPLEGLYTRAEAAMHVTLMHCSAVSEGWGELVEYVEGMLRKQLVAAIGKEVSPALFAAYMRFHYRKLFREEFQPSQFCFAVRRSERHSPEGTISIEEQTLGLDEASIRTPIVTFANCSSTPVSMSFPLNASTKVAFDGNVHLHGWLSHRFSGQSGAEVFLASRARQFSSFLVLAGRITSATTFDPSYAAIVQNKDELTIPLELSMIPTPKEFKDAISSLSPEMQSFAKSFRSMQLESTLFGVVVVQIKPQLEKLLNLAEDSLTKEIKLTQDLMELFMKYQIPSDLLSFDEEASGDLRGPKRVDVVKGHVQAMTDMINAEKQAEVEAARQAALYANPFPG
;
A
#
# COMPACT_ATOMS: atom_id res chain seq x y z
N MET A 1 9.34 2.72 -10.80
CA MET A 1 8.39 2.72 -11.94
C MET A 1 6.99 2.59 -11.34
N THR A 2 6.10 3.56 -11.54
CA THR A 2 4.72 3.50 -11.02
C THR A 2 3.99 2.28 -11.61
N LEU A 3 3.00 1.73 -10.88
CA LEU A 3 2.22 0.55 -11.31
C LEU A 3 1.67 0.73 -12.73
N GLN A 4 1.22 1.94 -13.05
CA GLN A 4 0.72 2.34 -14.37
C GLN A 4 1.77 2.19 -15.49
N LEU A 5 3.01 2.64 -15.27
CA LEU A 5 4.08 2.50 -16.26
C LEU A 5 4.41 1.04 -16.56
N ARG A 6 4.33 0.15 -15.55
CA ARG A 6 4.58 -1.30 -15.74
C ARG A 6 3.49 -1.97 -16.56
N VAL A 7 2.23 -1.59 -16.35
CA VAL A 7 1.08 -2.08 -17.12
C VAL A 7 1.15 -1.61 -18.57
N GLU A 8 1.47 -0.33 -18.81
CA GLU A 8 1.64 0.22 -20.16
C GLU A 8 2.77 -0.48 -20.93
N ALA A 9 3.93 -0.70 -20.30
CA ALA A 9 5.04 -1.43 -20.92
C ALA A 9 4.66 -2.89 -21.25
N LYS A 10 3.94 -3.58 -20.36
CA LYS A 10 3.48 -4.96 -20.58
C LYS A 10 2.51 -5.03 -21.77
N LEU A 11 1.55 -4.10 -21.83
CA LEU A 11 0.59 -4.03 -22.93
C LEU A 11 1.26 -3.71 -24.26
N GLN A 12 2.23 -2.79 -24.27
CA GLN A 12 3.00 -2.44 -25.46
C GLN A 12 3.78 -3.64 -26.01
N ASN A 13 4.48 -4.38 -25.14
CA ASN A 13 5.21 -5.59 -25.54
C ASN A 13 4.25 -6.66 -26.10
N ALA A 14 3.08 -6.83 -25.48
CA ALA A 14 2.06 -7.74 -25.97
C ALA A 14 1.54 -7.31 -27.36
N MET A 15 1.31 -6.01 -27.57
CA MET A 15 0.89 -5.44 -28.85
C MET A 15 1.92 -5.65 -29.96
N GLU A 16 3.20 -5.47 -29.66
CA GLU A 16 4.29 -5.75 -30.60
C GLU A 16 4.31 -7.23 -30.98
N ARG A 17 4.12 -8.13 -30.01
CA ARG A 17 4.03 -9.56 -30.28
C ARG A 17 2.83 -9.90 -31.16
N VAL A 18 1.65 -9.34 -30.88
CA VAL A 18 0.46 -9.54 -31.71
C VAL A 18 0.69 -9.08 -33.15
N ARG A 19 1.32 -7.92 -33.37
CA ARG A 19 1.65 -7.43 -34.73
C ARG A 19 2.56 -8.39 -35.51
N LEU A 20 3.44 -9.11 -34.82
CA LEU A 20 4.30 -10.12 -35.44
C LEU A 20 3.53 -11.41 -35.80
N LEU A 21 2.51 -11.77 -35.02
CA LEU A 21 1.71 -12.99 -35.23
C LEU A 21 0.62 -12.82 -36.30
N LEU A 22 0.04 -11.63 -36.36
CA LEU A 22 -0.98 -11.29 -37.35
C LEU A 22 -0.33 -10.89 -38.68
N LYS A 23 -1.02 -11.13 -39.79
CA LYS A 23 -0.51 -10.74 -41.13
C LYS A 23 -0.36 -9.22 -41.22
N ALA A 24 0.58 -8.74 -42.05
CA ALA A 24 0.84 -7.31 -42.25
C ALA A 24 -0.39 -6.49 -42.72
N GLU A 25 -1.38 -7.15 -43.34
CA GLU A 25 -2.64 -6.54 -43.79
C GLU A 25 -3.64 -6.28 -42.65
N LYS A 26 -3.43 -6.90 -41.48
CA LYS A 26 -4.22 -6.68 -40.27
C LYS A 26 -3.53 -5.63 -39.41
N THR A 27 -4.29 -4.62 -38.98
CA THR A 27 -3.77 -3.57 -38.10
C THR A 27 -4.36 -3.68 -36.70
N PRO A 28 -3.78 -4.51 -35.80
CA PRO A 28 -4.25 -4.63 -34.42
C PRO A 28 -3.95 -3.36 -33.63
N GLN A 29 -4.97 -2.82 -32.99
CA GLN A 29 -4.93 -1.62 -32.17
C GLN A 29 -5.73 -1.84 -30.88
N LEU A 30 -5.46 -1.02 -29.86
CA LEU A 30 -6.27 -1.05 -28.65
C LEU A 30 -7.70 -0.60 -28.99
N ALA A 31 -8.70 -1.22 -28.35
CA ALA A 31 -10.09 -0.94 -28.68
C ALA A 31 -10.47 0.55 -28.51
N ALA A 32 -9.84 1.29 -27.60
CA ALA A 32 -10.08 2.72 -27.43
C ALA A 32 -9.62 3.58 -28.64
N ASP A 33 -8.67 3.08 -29.44
CA ASP A 33 -8.07 3.81 -30.56
C ASP A 33 -8.75 3.46 -31.91
N VAL A 34 -9.67 2.49 -31.90
CA VAL A 34 -10.41 2.06 -33.09
C VAL A 34 -11.82 2.64 -33.08
N HIS A 35 -12.30 3.14 -34.22
CA HIS A 35 -13.70 3.50 -34.36
C HIS A 35 -14.57 2.23 -34.44
N HIS A 36 -15.36 1.97 -33.39
CA HIS A 36 -16.18 0.76 -33.25
C HIS A 36 -17.59 1.09 -32.74
N GLN A 37 -18.52 0.16 -32.93
CA GLN A 37 -19.89 0.29 -32.45
C GLN A 37 -20.03 -0.17 -30.99
N TYR A 38 -21.15 0.17 -30.35
CA TYR A 38 -21.43 -0.29 -28.99
C TYR A 38 -21.45 -1.83 -28.89
N GLU A 39 -21.94 -2.49 -29.93
CA GLU A 39 -22.05 -3.95 -29.99
C GLU A 39 -20.69 -4.66 -30.03
N ASP A 40 -19.68 -4.07 -30.67
CA ASP A 40 -18.30 -4.60 -30.71
C ASP A 40 -17.69 -4.74 -29.31
N LYS A 41 -18.16 -3.96 -28.33
CA LYS A 41 -17.70 -4.04 -26.94
C LYS A 41 -18.16 -5.32 -26.25
N TYR A 42 -19.37 -5.79 -26.56
CA TYR A 42 -19.86 -7.08 -26.08
C TYR A 42 -19.08 -8.21 -26.75
N PHE A 43 -18.90 -8.13 -28.06
CA PHE A 43 -18.12 -9.11 -28.81
C PHE A 43 -16.68 -9.22 -28.30
N LEU A 44 -16.06 -8.11 -27.90
CA LEU A 44 -14.73 -8.10 -27.33
C LEU A 44 -14.68 -8.86 -25.99
N VAL A 45 -15.64 -8.61 -25.09
CA VAL A 45 -15.74 -9.32 -23.81
C VAL A 45 -16.06 -10.80 -24.02
N GLU A 46 -16.95 -11.13 -24.94
CA GLU A 46 -17.31 -12.52 -25.26
C GLU A 46 -16.11 -13.29 -25.82
N ARG A 47 -15.40 -12.73 -26.81
CA ARG A 47 -14.18 -13.32 -27.37
C ARG A 47 -13.08 -13.44 -26.33
N GLY A 48 -12.86 -12.40 -25.53
CA GLY A 48 -11.87 -12.40 -24.45
C GLY A 48 -12.15 -13.48 -23.42
N THR A 49 -13.43 -13.69 -23.08
CA THR A 49 -13.86 -14.76 -22.15
C THR A 49 -13.64 -16.15 -22.73
N CYS A 50 -13.94 -16.36 -24.02
CA CYS A 50 -13.65 -17.62 -24.70
C CYS A 50 -12.14 -17.90 -24.80
N LEU A 51 -11.30 -16.88 -25.06
CA LEU A 51 -9.85 -17.01 -25.06
C LEU A 51 -9.32 -17.38 -23.68
N ALA A 52 -9.80 -16.72 -22.63
CA ALA A 52 -9.43 -17.02 -21.25
C ALA A 52 -9.80 -18.45 -20.86
N ALA A 53 -11.00 -18.91 -21.22
CA ALA A 53 -11.45 -20.28 -20.97
C ALA A 53 -10.62 -21.34 -21.74
N ALA A 54 -10.31 -21.08 -23.02
CA ALA A 54 -9.45 -21.97 -23.81
C ALA A 54 -8.03 -22.05 -23.23
N SER A 55 -7.46 -20.90 -22.86
CA SER A 55 -6.16 -20.81 -22.19
C SER A 55 -6.13 -21.61 -20.89
N GLN A 56 -7.14 -21.47 -20.02
CA GLN A 56 -7.24 -22.26 -18.78
C GLN A 56 -7.24 -23.77 -19.06
N LEU A 57 -7.99 -24.24 -20.07
CA LEU A 57 -8.00 -25.65 -20.45
C LEU A 57 -6.64 -26.12 -21.00
N ASN A 58 -5.97 -25.30 -21.80
CA ASN A 58 -4.63 -25.60 -22.31
C ASN A 58 -3.58 -25.64 -21.17
N CYS A 59 -3.73 -24.78 -20.16
CA CYS A 59 -2.92 -24.86 -18.94
C CYS A 59 -3.21 -26.14 -18.14
N LEU A 60 -4.49 -26.54 -18.00
CA LEU A 60 -4.83 -27.82 -17.37
C LEU A 60 -4.28 -29.01 -18.16
N ALA A 61 -4.25 -28.93 -19.50
CA ALA A 61 -3.60 -29.94 -20.34
C ALA A 61 -2.10 -30.04 -20.04
N SER A 62 -1.43 -28.90 -19.89
CA SER A 62 -0.04 -28.81 -19.43
C SER A 62 0.20 -29.40 -18.03
N LEU A 63 -0.85 -29.50 -17.20
CA LEU A 63 -0.83 -30.11 -15.88
C LEU A 63 -1.23 -31.60 -15.87
N GLY A 64 -1.55 -32.18 -17.04
CA GLY A 64 -1.86 -33.59 -17.21
C GLY A 64 -3.30 -33.92 -17.65
N LEU A 65 -4.16 -32.92 -17.88
CA LEU A 65 -5.51 -33.14 -18.39
C LEU A 65 -5.50 -33.64 -19.84
N GLN A 66 -6.10 -34.79 -20.08
CA GLN A 66 -6.21 -35.38 -21.42
C GLN A 66 -7.61 -35.16 -22.02
N HIS A 67 -7.72 -35.29 -23.35
CA HIS A 67 -8.97 -35.09 -24.08
C HIS A 67 -10.11 -36.02 -23.62
N LEU A 68 -9.81 -37.30 -23.38
CA LEU A 68 -10.80 -38.26 -22.87
C LEU A 68 -11.26 -37.93 -21.44
N GLN A 69 -10.34 -37.44 -20.61
CA GLN A 69 -10.67 -36.99 -19.25
C GLN A 69 -11.56 -35.74 -19.31
N LEU A 70 -11.27 -34.77 -20.18
CA LEU A 70 -12.08 -33.57 -20.36
C LEU A 70 -13.53 -33.91 -20.76
N GLN A 71 -13.73 -34.85 -21.70
CA GLN A 71 -15.07 -35.32 -22.07
C GLN A 71 -15.83 -35.91 -20.87
N THR A 72 -15.13 -36.69 -20.03
CA THR A 72 -15.71 -37.27 -18.82
C THR A 72 -16.10 -36.17 -17.81
N LEU A 73 -15.23 -35.18 -17.61
CA LEU A 73 -15.51 -34.04 -16.72
C LEU A 73 -16.68 -33.19 -17.22
N GLN A 74 -16.81 -32.97 -18.53
CA GLN A 74 -17.97 -32.30 -19.12
C GLN A 74 -19.26 -33.06 -18.86
N GLN A 75 -19.26 -34.39 -18.99
CA GLN A 75 -20.44 -35.21 -18.68
C GLN A 75 -20.80 -35.12 -17.20
N TRP A 76 -19.82 -35.12 -16.30
CA TRP A 76 -20.06 -34.93 -14.87
C TRP A 76 -20.68 -33.57 -14.57
N ALA A 77 -20.20 -32.50 -15.21
CA ALA A 77 -20.66 -31.13 -15.00
C ALA A 77 -22.13 -30.88 -15.41
N GLN A 78 -22.74 -31.78 -16.19
CA GLN A 78 -24.17 -31.71 -16.52
C GLN A 78 -25.08 -32.03 -15.35
N THR A 79 -24.60 -32.82 -14.38
CA THR A 79 -25.43 -33.36 -13.28
C THR A 79 -24.87 -33.07 -11.90
N HIS A 80 -23.56 -32.84 -11.79
CA HIS A 80 -22.87 -32.67 -10.53
C HIS A 80 -21.90 -31.49 -10.60
N SER A 81 -21.57 -30.92 -9.45
CA SER A 81 -20.44 -30.01 -9.33
C SER A 81 -19.14 -30.76 -9.58
N VAL A 82 -18.23 -30.19 -10.37
CA VAL A 82 -16.90 -30.73 -10.64
C VAL A 82 -15.85 -29.77 -10.09
N SER A 83 -14.87 -30.32 -9.38
CA SER A 83 -13.81 -29.56 -8.72
C SER A 83 -12.43 -30.17 -8.98
N LEU A 84 -11.40 -29.33 -8.95
CA LEU A 84 -9.99 -29.74 -8.89
C LEU A 84 -9.52 -29.73 -7.45
N ARG A 85 -8.61 -30.65 -7.10
CA ARG A 85 -7.97 -30.74 -5.79
C ARG A 85 -6.49 -31.00 -5.93
N LEU A 86 -5.67 -30.20 -5.26
CA LEU A 86 -4.29 -30.59 -4.95
C LEU A 86 -4.23 -31.01 -3.48
N ARG A 87 -3.87 -32.28 -3.26
CA ARG A 87 -3.63 -32.82 -1.92
C ARG A 87 -2.18 -33.31 -1.79
N SER A 88 -1.52 -32.99 -0.69
CA SER A 88 -0.18 -33.50 -0.40
C SER A 88 -0.03 -34.11 1.00
N LYS A 89 1.00 -34.94 1.15
CA LYS A 89 1.48 -35.52 2.39
C LYS A 89 2.97 -35.25 2.50
N GLU A 90 3.39 -34.71 3.64
CA GLU A 90 4.80 -34.48 3.98
C GLU A 90 5.20 -35.41 5.13
N THR A 91 6.39 -35.97 5.07
CA THR A 91 6.95 -36.82 6.13
C THR A 91 8.41 -36.45 6.39
N CYS A 92 8.80 -36.32 7.65
CA CYS A 92 10.17 -36.01 8.05
C CYS A 92 10.69 -37.08 9.02
N THR A 93 11.69 -37.85 8.61
CA THR A 93 12.23 -38.95 9.40
C THR A 93 13.72 -38.77 9.67
N PHE A 94 14.17 -39.00 10.90
CA PHE A 94 15.59 -38.96 11.25
C PHE A 94 16.39 -40.02 10.47
N LEU A 95 17.52 -39.61 9.89
CA LEU A 95 18.40 -40.51 9.13
C LEU A 95 19.65 -40.91 9.93
N ARG A 96 20.50 -39.95 10.28
CA ARG A 96 21.80 -40.20 10.91
C ARG A 96 22.35 -39.01 11.67
N GLU A 97 23.31 -39.27 12.56
CA GLU A 97 24.16 -38.29 13.26
C GLU A 97 25.59 -38.43 12.74
N GLU A 98 26.22 -37.31 12.41
CA GLU A 98 27.60 -37.25 11.92
C GLU A 98 28.40 -36.24 12.75
N LYS A 99 29.64 -36.59 13.10
CA LYS A 99 30.54 -35.70 13.84
C LYS A 99 31.65 -35.28 12.90
N ARG A 100 31.76 -33.97 12.64
CA ARG A 100 32.82 -33.38 11.84
C ARG A 100 33.71 -32.54 12.72
N GLU A 101 35.02 -32.71 12.56
CA GLU A 101 36.02 -31.85 13.17
C GLU A 101 36.32 -30.67 12.24
N GLU A 102 36.22 -29.45 12.75
CA GLU A 102 36.60 -28.23 12.05
C GLU A 102 37.76 -27.54 12.79
N GLU A 103 38.87 -27.33 12.09
CA GLU A 103 40.04 -26.63 12.62
C GLU A 103 39.75 -25.12 12.67
N ASN A 104 39.87 -24.51 13.84
CA ASN A 104 39.70 -23.06 13.99
C ASN A 104 40.84 -22.31 13.26
N PRO A 105 40.56 -21.31 12.40
CA PRO A 105 41.59 -20.60 11.64
C PRO A 105 42.57 -19.78 12.50
N ARG A 106 42.30 -19.56 13.80
CA ARG A 106 43.22 -18.86 14.72
C ARG A 106 44.16 -19.84 15.43
N LYS A 107 45.44 -19.83 15.05
CA LYS A 107 46.55 -20.44 15.81
C LYS A 107 46.76 -19.67 17.12
N HIS A 108 46.71 -20.36 18.26
CA HIS A 108 47.23 -19.84 19.53
C HIS A 108 48.65 -20.38 19.71
N VAL A 109 49.64 -19.48 19.70
CA VAL A 109 51.03 -19.78 20.09
C VAL A 109 51.23 -19.19 21.47
N GLU A 110 51.44 -20.02 22.48
CA GLU A 110 51.92 -19.56 23.79
C GLU A 110 53.42 -19.80 23.88
N GLU A 111 54.20 -18.73 24.07
CA GLU A 111 55.60 -18.81 24.47
C GLU A 111 55.69 -18.63 25.99
N VAL A 112 56.08 -19.69 26.70
CA VAL A 112 56.43 -19.59 28.12
C VAL A 112 57.95 -19.54 28.23
N SER A 113 58.49 -18.39 28.65
CA SER A 113 59.91 -18.27 28.98
C SER A 113 60.14 -18.60 30.45
N ARG A 114 61.02 -19.59 30.70
CA ARG A 114 61.58 -19.86 32.03
C ARG A 114 63.09 -19.97 31.90
N GLY A 115 63.79 -18.90 32.25
CA GLY A 115 65.23 -18.91 32.52
C GLY A 115 66.14 -19.27 31.34
N GLY A 116 66.30 -18.36 30.38
CA GLY A 116 67.59 -18.14 29.68
C GLY A 116 68.19 -19.26 28.81
N VAL A 117 67.47 -20.32 28.44
CA VAL A 117 67.92 -21.34 27.47
C VAL A 117 66.78 -21.70 26.50
N LEU A 118 67.12 -21.82 25.21
CA LEU A 118 66.27 -22.03 24.01
C LEU A 118 64.85 -22.60 24.23
N SER A 119 63.85 -21.83 23.76
CA SER A 119 62.41 -22.10 23.83
C SER A 119 61.95 -23.15 22.80
N ALA A 120 61.16 -24.12 23.27
CA ALA A 120 60.31 -24.93 22.41
C ALA A 120 58.95 -24.23 22.28
N SER A 121 58.52 -23.94 21.05
CA SER A 121 57.18 -23.41 20.78
C SER A 121 56.16 -24.55 20.77
N TRP A 122 55.10 -24.44 21.59
CA TRP A 122 53.96 -25.35 21.53
C TRP A 122 52.84 -24.70 20.71
N THR A 123 52.49 -25.36 19.61
CA THR A 123 51.34 -24.97 18.77
C THR A 123 50.14 -25.77 19.26
N SER A 124 49.27 -25.18 20.08
CA SER A 124 48.00 -25.82 20.42
C SER A 124 46.97 -25.49 19.33
N LYS A 125 46.31 -26.53 18.78
CA LYS A 125 45.23 -26.39 17.81
C LYS A 125 43.90 -26.67 18.51
N VAL A 126 42.98 -25.71 18.51
CA VAL A 126 41.61 -25.93 19.00
C VAL A 126 40.80 -26.55 17.86
N VAL A 127 40.58 -27.86 17.94
CA VAL A 127 39.69 -28.60 17.05
C VAL A 127 38.28 -28.54 17.63
N THR A 128 37.32 -28.00 16.88
CA THR A 128 35.92 -27.95 17.33
C THR A 128 35.17 -29.12 16.69
N THR A 129 34.65 -30.04 17.51
CA THR A 129 33.78 -31.12 17.03
C THR A 129 32.36 -30.58 16.87
N ILE A 130 31.89 -30.50 15.62
CA ILE A 130 30.51 -30.12 15.27
C ILE A 130 29.72 -31.40 15.05
N THR A 131 28.59 -31.53 15.75
CA THR A 131 27.64 -32.65 15.55
C THR A 131 26.52 -32.18 14.63
N GLU A 132 26.30 -32.90 13.54
CA GLU A 132 25.29 -32.62 12.53
C GLU A 132 24.26 -33.77 12.47
N TYR A 133 22.98 -33.43 12.38
CA TYR A 133 21.88 -34.38 12.32
C TYR A 133 21.21 -34.29 10.94
N PHE A 134 21.03 -35.43 10.30
CA PHE A 134 20.45 -35.55 8.96
C PHE A 134 19.04 -36.13 9.02
N TRP A 135 18.15 -35.59 8.20
CA TRP A 135 16.72 -35.93 8.17
C TRP A 135 16.26 -36.16 6.73
N ASN A 136 15.44 -37.18 6.46
CA ASN A 136 14.78 -37.35 5.17
C ASN A 136 13.45 -36.62 5.19
N PHE A 137 13.30 -35.62 4.33
CA PHE A 137 12.04 -34.94 4.11
C PHE A 137 11.44 -35.39 2.77
N GLN A 138 10.31 -36.07 2.81
CA GLN A 138 9.61 -36.60 1.64
C GLN A 138 8.24 -35.94 1.48
N VAL A 139 7.88 -35.63 0.25
CA VAL A 139 6.59 -35.05 -0.11
C VAL A 139 5.98 -35.84 -1.25
N THR A 140 4.71 -36.20 -1.10
CA THR A 140 3.90 -36.82 -2.15
C THR A 140 2.65 -35.96 -2.36
N TYR A 141 2.33 -35.62 -3.60
CA TYR A 141 1.13 -34.87 -3.94
C TYR A 141 0.43 -35.44 -5.16
N THR A 142 -0.89 -35.23 -5.20
CA THR A 142 -1.78 -35.62 -6.29
C THR A 142 -2.64 -34.42 -6.65
N LEU A 143 -2.66 -34.07 -7.94
CA LEU A 143 -3.65 -33.20 -8.55
C LEU A 143 -4.73 -34.09 -9.17
N GLU A 144 -5.97 -33.93 -8.74
CA GLU A 144 -7.10 -34.73 -9.21
C GLU A 144 -8.32 -33.85 -9.48
N ALA A 145 -9.18 -34.30 -10.40
CA ALA A 145 -10.52 -33.77 -10.60
C ALA A 145 -11.54 -34.74 -10.00
N PHE A 146 -12.61 -34.22 -9.40
CA PHE A 146 -13.66 -35.06 -8.81
C PHE A 146 -15.04 -34.45 -8.98
N ARG A 147 -16.08 -35.29 -8.99
CA ARG A 147 -17.49 -34.85 -8.97
C ARG A 147 -18.08 -34.95 -7.56
N GLY A 148 -18.98 -34.02 -7.21
CA GLY A 148 -19.61 -33.96 -5.90
C GLY A 148 -18.57 -33.83 -4.78
N VAL A 149 -18.56 -34.78 -3.84
CA VAL A 149 -17.54 -34.87 -2.76
C VAL A 149 -16.39 -35.82 -3.11
N GLY A 150 -16.45 -36.49 -4.27
CA GLY A 150 -15.49 -37.50 -4.70
C GLY A 150 -15.41 -38.65 -3.69
N ALA A 151 -16.52 -39.27 -3.31
CA ALA A 151 -16.53 -40.32 -2.28
C ALA A 151 -15.84 -41.59 -2.78
N ASP A 152 -16.16 -42.00 -4.01
CA ASP A 152 -15.68 -43.23 -4.62
C ASP A 152 -14.55 -42.97 -5.63
N ASP A 153 -13.74 -43.99 -5.91
CA ASP A 153 -12.64 -43.90 -6.89
C ASP A 153 -13.17 -43.63 -8.31
N ALA A 154 -14.37 -44.10 -8.63
CA ALA A 154 -15.04 -43.81 -9.91
C ALA A 154 -15.45 -42.33 -10.06
N ASP A 155 -15.49 -41.57 -8.97
CA ASP A 155 -15.81 -40.14 -8.95
C ASP A 155 -14.57 -39.25 -9.02
N ARG A 156 -13.37 -39.84 -9.20
CA ARG A 156 -12.08 -39.13 -9.21
C ARG A 156 -11.28 -39.45 -10.46
N ILE A 157 -10.56 -38.45 -10.97
CA ILE A 157 -9.62 -38.57 -12.08
C ILE A 157 -8.30 -37.93 -11.65
N SER A 158 -7.25 -38.74 -11.51
CA SER A 158 -5.90 -38.23 -11.26
C SER A 158 -5.33 -37.59 -12.53
N LEU A 159 -4.95 -36.32 -12.44
CA LEU A 159 -4.30 -35.55 -13.49
C LEU A 159 -2.79 -35.75 -13.43
N CYS A 160 -2.20 -35.59 -12.24
CA CYS A 160 -0.80 -35.87 -12.00
C CYS A 160 -0.57 -36.33 -10.55
N THR A 161 0.40 -37.21 -10.36
CA THR A 161 0.86 -37.65 -9.03
C THR A 161 2.37 -37.66 -9.01
N ARG A 162 2.97 -37.09 -7.98
CA ARG A 162 4.43 -37.00 -7.83
C ARG A 162 4.87 -37.23 -6.39
N SER A 163 6.07 -37.76 -6.25
CA SER A 163 6.74 -37.93 -4.96
C SER A 163 8.21 -37.50 -5.10
N GLY A 164 8.69 -36.70 -4.15
CA GLY A 164 10.05 -36.19 -4.10
C GLY A 164 10.60 -36.21 -2.68
N GLN A 165 11.92 -36.19 -2.54
CA GLN A 165 12.56 -36.19 -1.23
C GLN A 165 13.85 -35.35 -1.20
N ALA A 166 14.21 -34.89 -0.01
CA ALA A 166 15.42 -34.12 0.25
C ALA A 166 15.99 -34.40 1.65
N GLU A 167 17.31 -34.52 1.74
CA GLU A 167 18.02 -34.70 3.00
C GLU A 167 18.31 -33.35 3.71
N LEU A 168 17.70 -33.06 4.85
CA LEU A 168 17.91 -31.83 5.61
C LEU A 168 18.99 -32.01 6.68
N LYS A 169 19.69 -30.92 7.03
CA LYS A 169 20.77 -30.92 8.03
C LYS A 169 20.47 -29.92 9.14
N THR A 170 20.60 -30.34 10.40
CA THR A 170 20.44 -29.48 11.60
C THR A 170 21.62 -29.63 12.56
N SER A 171 21.89 -28.60 13.37
CA SER A 171 22.93 -28.61 14.42
C SER A 171 22.44 -29.16 15.76
N SER A 172 21.12 -29.27 15.94
CA SER A 172 20.49 -29.93 17.08
C SER A 172 19.56 -31.06 16.63
N LYS A 173 19.45 -32.10 17.44
CA LYS A 173 18.52 -33.23 17.21
C LYS A 173 17.07 -32.87 17.51
N THR A 174 16.87 -31.91 18.41
CA THR A 174 15.57 -31.49 18.89
C THR A 174 15.47 -29.97 18.92
N PRO A 175 14.40 -29.37 18.39
CA PRO A 175 13.28 -30.01 17.67
C PRO A 175 13.67 -30.49 16.25
N PRO A 176 12.92 -31.45 15.64
CA PRO A 176 13.10 -31.81 14.24
C PRO A 176 12.79 -30.62 13.31
N PRO A 177 13.36 -30.57 12.10
CA PRO A 177 13.17 -29.44 11.18
C PRO A 177 11.74 -29.32 10.65
N HIS A 178 11.01 -30.44 10.56
CA HIS A 178 9.60 -30.50 10.18
C HIS A 178 8.86 -31.57 11.02
N PRO A 179 7.52 -31.52 11.11
CA PRO A 179 6.73 -32.58 11.75
C PRO A 179 6.97 -33.95 11.10
N GLU A 180 6.90 -35.03 11.89
CA GLU A 180 7.12 -36.40 11.40
C GLU A 180 6.16 -36.78 10.26
N VAL A 181 4.89 -36.40 10.39
CA VAL A 181 3.88 -36.56 9.34
C VAL A 181 2.98 -35.32 9.35
N ARG A 182 2.74 -34.76 8.17
CA ARG A 182 1.72 -33.74 7.93
C ARG A 182 0.84 -34.19 6.77
N SER A 183 -0.40 -34.58 7.10
CA SER A 183 -1.37 -35.07 6.11
C SER A 183 -2.79 -34.59 6.44
N PRO A 184 -3.44 -33.82 5.54
CA PRO A 184 -2.84 -33.20 4.37
C PRO A 184 -1.87 -32.06 4.75
N ALA A 185 -0.78 -31.91 4.02
CA ALA A 185 0.06 -30.71 4.14
C ALA A 185 -0.49 -29.54 3.32
N ILE A 186 -1.13 -29.85 2.18
CA ILE A 186 -2.06 -28.97 1.46
C ILE A 186 -3.30 -29.78 1.04
N ASN A 187 -4.47 -29.13 1.03
CA ASN A 187 -5.72 -29.69 0.50
C ASN A 187 -6.56 -28.55 -0.08
N GLU A 188 -6.10 -28.01 -1.21
CA GLU A 188 -6.73 -26.86 -1.88
C GLU A 188 -7.64 -27.34 -3.00
N GLU A 189 -8.87 -26.84 -3.01
CA GLU A 189 -9.93 -27.23 -3.93
C GLU A 189 -10.50 -26.03 -4.68
N VAL A 190 -10.89 -26.22 -5.95
CA VAL A 190 -11.59 -25.20 -6.73
C VAL A 190 -12.65 -25.81 -7.62
N ASN A 191 -13.85 -25.21 -7.63
CA ASN A 191 -14.93 -25.60 -8.51
C ASN A 191 -14.66 -25.11 -9.95
N ILE A 192 -14.70 -26.00 -10.92
CA ILE A 192 -14.51 -25.70 -12.35
C ILE A 192 -15.76 -26.01 -13.19
N THR A 193 -16.91 -26.19 -12.54
CA THR A 193 -18.18 -26.56 -13.19
C THR A 193 -18.57 -25.55 -14.26
N TRP A 194 -18.45 -24.25 -13.95
CA TRP A 194 -18.75 -23.18 -14.89
C TRP A 194 -17.90 -23.27 -16.17
N LEU A 195 -16.59 -23.52 -16.02
CA LEU A 195 -15.69 -23.67 -17.15
C LEU A 195 -16.15 -24.82 -18.05
N LEU A 196 -16.48 -25.97 -17.47
CA LEU A 196 -16.91 -27.16 -18.20
C LEU A 196 -18.27 -26.99 -18.89
N GLN A 197 -19.22 -26.31 -18.24
CA GLN A 197 -20.54 -26.00 -18.81
C GLN A 197 -20.47 -24.94 -19.92
N SER A 198 -19.40 -24.14 -19.95
CA SER A 198 -19.18 -23.11 -20.97
C SER A 198 -18.56 -23.65 -22.26
N LEU A 199 -18.46 -24.98 -22.41
CA LEU A 199 -17.85 -25.65 -23.56
C LEU A 199 -18.92 -26.28 -24.46
N THR A 200 -18.64 -26.24 -25.76
CA THR A 200 -19.33 -27.06 -26.75
C THR A 200 -18.90 -28.53 -26.66
N ALA A 201 -19.61 -29.41 -27.38
CA ALA A 201 -19.29 -30.84 -27.47
C ALA A 201 -17.87 -31.13 -27.99
N ASN A 202 -17.26 -30.20 -28.72
CA ASN A 202 -15.89 -30.31 -29.26
C ASN A 202 -14.85 -29.64 -28.35
N ALA A 203 -15.15 -29.45 -27.06
CA ALA A 203 -14.27 -28.77 -26.09
C ALA A 203 -13.89 -27.32 -26.44
N ALA A 204 -14.61 -26.68 -27.37
CA ALA A 204 -14.43 -25.27 -27.69
C ALA A 204 -15.30 -24.38 -26.80
N PRO A 205 -14.76 -23.31 -26.18
CA PRO A 205 -15.55 -22.36 -25.38
C PRO A 205 -16.65 -21.64 -26.18
N SER A 206 -17.81 -21.45 -25.57
CA SER A 206 -18.99 -20.82 -26.16
C SER A 206 -19.70 -19.86 -25.20
N PHE A 207 -18.98 -18.88 -24.68
CA PHE A 207 -19.55 -17.83 -23.84
C PHE A 207 -20.25 -16.75 -24.68
N LYS A 208 -21.44 -16.34 -24.28
CA LYS A 208 -22.21 -15.22 -24.85
C LYS A 208 -22.92 -14.45 -23.73
N ILE A 209 -23.05 -13.14 -23.91
CA ILE A 209 -23.84 -12.30 -23.00
C ILE A 209 -25.28 -12.29 -23.52
N ASP A 210 -26.25 -12.62 -22.66
CA ASP A 210 -27.66 -12.49 -23.04
C ASP A 210 -28.09 -11.02 -23.07
N ARG A 211 -28.09 -10.45 -24.28
CA ARG A 211 -28.46 -9.05 -24.53
C ARG A 211 -29.97 -8.82 -24.55
N ALA A 212 -30.77 -9.89 -24.64
CA ALA A 212 -32.23 -9.80 -24.62
C ALA A 212 -32.79 -9.73 -23.20
N ALA A 213 -31.97 -10.01 -22.18
CA ALA A 213 -32.36 -9.94 -20.79
C ALA A 213 -32.74 -8.51 -20.38
N SER A 214 -33.84 -8.36 -19.64
CA SER A 214 -34.36 -7.05 -19.22
C SER A 214 -33.44 -6.28 -18.27
N ASN A 215 -32.49 -6.98 -17.64
CA ASN A 215 -31.45 -6.42 -16.76
C ASN A 215 -30.09 -6.27 -17.46
N CYS A 216 -30.02 -6.47 -18.79
CA CYS A 216 -28.77 -6.28 -19.54
C CYS A 216 -28.31 -4.82 -19.42
N SER A 217 -27.08 -4.64 -18.94
CA SER A 217 -26.46 -3.33 -18.70
C SER A 217 -25.21 -3.18 -19.59
N THR A 218 -24.13 -2.54 -19.13
CA THR A 218 -22.86 -2.53 -19.88
C THR A 218 -22.24 -3.92 -19.94
N PRO A 219 -21.35 -4.24 -20.91
CA PRO A 219 -20.71 -5.56 -21.01
C PRO A 219 -20.20 -6.10 -19.67
N ARG A 220 -19.56 -5.25 -18.84
CA ARG A 220 -19.08 -5.62 -17.51
C ARG A 220 -20.19 -5.92 -16.50
N ARG A 221 -21.32 -5.19 -16.52
CA ARG A 221 -22.39 -5.23 -15.52
C ARG A 221 -23.50 -6.23 -15.87
N ASN A 222 -23.13 -7.38 -16.43
CA ASN A 222 -24.06 -8.45 -16.79
C ASN A 222 -23.85 -9.68 -15.91
N THR A 223 -24.94 -10.38 -15.59
CA THR A 223 -24.92 -11.56 -14.71
C THR A 223 -24.04 -12.69 -15.24
N ASP A 224 -23.92 -12.83 -16.55
CA ASP A 224 -23.07 -13.86 -17.17
C ASP A 224 -21.58 -13.53 -17.00
N VAL A 225 -21.24 -12.25 -17.07
CA VAL A 225 -19.87 -11.76 -16.81
C VAL A 225 -19.55 -11.83 -15.33
N ASP A 226 -20.52 -11.60 -14.43
CA ASP A 226 -20.32 -11.80 -12.99
C ASP A 226 -20.06 -13.26 -12.63
N LYS A 227 -20.76 -14.22 -13.27
CA LYS A 227 -20.45 -15.66 -13.13
C LYS A 227 -19.05 -16.00 -13.62
N ALA A 228 -18.64 -15.43 -14.76
CA ALA A 228 -17.28 -15.57 -15.27
C ALA A 228 -16.26 -15.02 -14.26
N PHE A 229 -16.49 -13.81 -13.72
CA PHE A 229 -15.63 -13.20 -12.70
C PHE A 229 -15.49 -14.06 -11.47
N ALA A 230 -16.60 -14.63 -10.97
CA ALA A 230 -16.58 -15.53 -9.83
C ALA A 230 -15.67 -16.74 -10.10
N HIS A 231 -15.82 -17.39 -11.27
CA HIS A 231 -14.97 -18.52 -11.68
C HIS A 231 -13.50 -18.12 -11.79
N PHE A 232 -13.16 -17.12 -12.62
CA PHE A 232 -11.77 -16.69 -12.85
C PHE A 232 -11.09 -16.24 -11.55
N THR A 233 -11.81 -15.54 -10.67
CA THR A 233 -11.27 -15.12 -9.37
C THR A 233 -10.99 -16.32 -8.45
N MET A 234 -11.92 -17.28 -8.36
CA MET A 234 -11.72 -18.49 -7.55
C MET A 234 -10.58 -19.34 -8.08
N PHE A 235 -10.49 -19.51 -9.41
CA PHE A 235 -9.43 -20.26 -10.06
C PHE A 235 -8.05 -19.60 -9.88
N ALA A 236 -7.96 -18.28 -10.05
CA ALA A 236 -6.72 -17.54 -9.84
C ALA A 236 -6.21 -17.66 -8.39
N ARG A 237 -7.11 -17.56 -7.40
CA ARG A 237 -6.78 -17.73 -5.98
C ARG A 237 -6.28 -19.14 -5.68
N TRP A 238 -6.96 -20.16 -6.21
CA TRP A 238 -6.51 -21.55 -6.07
C TRP A 238 -5.13 -21.76 -6.69
N ALA A 239 -4.92 -21.28 -7.93
CA ALA A 239 -3.64 -21.39 -8.61
C ALA A 239 -2.52 -20.68 -7.84
N GLN A 240 -2.81 -19.53 -7.23
CA GLN A 240 -1.88 -18.78 -6.38
C GLN A 240 -1.58 -19.49 -5.05
N SER A 241 -2.57 -20.12 -4.41
CA SER A 241 -2.34 -20.91 -3.18
C SER A 241 -1.44 -22.11 -3.47
N VAL A 242 -1.73 -22.83 -4.56
CA VAL A 242 -0.92 -23.98 -4.99
C VAL A 242 0.48 -23.57 -5.42
N SER A 243 0.65 -22.48 -6.18
CA SER A 243 1.98 -21.98 -6.56
C SER A 243 2.79 -21.53 -5.34
N SER A 244 2.16 -20.86 -4.36
CA SER A 244 2.79 -20.51 -3.09
C SER A 244 3.31 -21.74 -2.35
N TYR A 245 2.56 -22.84 -2.35
CA TYR A 245 3.00 -24.10 -1.78
C TYR A 245 4.21 -24.69 -2.51
N LEU A 246 4.20 -24.71 -3.85
CA LEU A 246 5.37 -25.13 -4.64
C LEU A 246 6.59 -24.23 -4.36
N GLY A 247 6.39 -22.92 -4.18
CA GLY A 247 7.44 -21.99 -3.75
C GLY A 247 8.02 -22.34 -2.39
N LYS A 248 7.20 -22.77 -1.43
CA LYS A 248 7.68 -23.27 -0.12
C LYS A 248 8.52 -24.53 -0.28
N LEU A 249 8.08 -25.49 -1.11
CA LEU A 249 8.86 -26.71 -1.39
C LEU A 249 10.21 -26.41 -2.02
N ARG A 250 10.26 -25.42 -2.93
CA ARG A 250 11.52 -24.95 -3.52
C ARG A 250 12.49 -24.43 -2.45
N ASN A 251 11.97 -23.71 -1.46
CA ASN A 251 12.78 -23.08 -0.40
C ASN A 251 13.23 -24.04 0.71
N VAL A 252 12.79 -25.30 0.72
CA VAL A 252 13.26 -26.31 1.68
C VAL A 252 14.76 -26.61 1.50
N LYS A 253 15.28 -26.52 0.27
CA LYS A 253 16.71 -26.52 -0.03
C LYS A 253 17.02 -25.40 -1.03
N PRO A 254 17.27 -24.17 -0.57
CA PRO A 254 17.59 -23.07 -1.46
C PRO A 254 18.91 -23.40 -2.19
N ARG A 255 18.90 -23.29 -3.52
CA ARG A 255 20.11 -23.43 -4.33
C ARG A 255 20.90 -22.12 -4.24
N THR A 256 22.22 -22.17 -4.46
CA THR A 256 23.08 -21.00 -4.66
C THR A 256 22.89 -20.32 -6.03
N GLY A 257 21.76 -20.57 -6.71
CA GLY A 257 21.46 -20.11 -8.07
C GLY A 257 20.31 -19.10 -8.12
N ASP A 258 20.08 -18.52 -9.30
CA ASP A 258 19.18 -17.37 -9.53
C ASP A 258 17.75 -17.59 -9.02
N ASP A 259 17.42 -16.93 -7.91
CA ASP A 259 16.13 -17.09 -7.25
C ASP A 259 14.93 -16.62 -8.10
N ASN A 260 15.20 -15.91 -9.21
CA ASN A 260 14.18 -15.40 -10.12
C ASN A 260 13.91 -16.28 -11.35
N ALA A 261 14.48 -17.49 -11.42
CA ALA A 261 14.33 -18.37 -12.60
C ALA A 261 12.86 -18.75 -12.90
N VAL A 262 12.04 -18.92 -11.85
CA VAL A 262 10.62 -19.30 -11.98
C VAL A 262 9.78 -18.02 -12.05
N SER A 263 9.53 -17.54 -13.28
CA SER A 263 8.69 -16.37 -13.55
C SER A 263 7.76 -16.65 -14.75
N ALA A 264 6.53 -16.14 -14.66
CA ALA A 264 5.54 -16.19 -15.74
C ALA A 264 5.54 -14.92 -16.62
N GLU A 265 6.38 -13.92 -16.32
CA GLU A 265 6.34 -12.60 -17.00
C GLU A 265 6.63 -12.66 -18.51
N LYS A 266 7.40 -13.67 -18.95
CA LYS A 266 7.77 -13.86 -20.35
C LYS A 266 6.73 -14.68 -21.14
N ILE A 267 5.73 -15.24 -20.46
CA ILE A 267 4.70 -16.06 -21.09
C ILE A 267 3.63 -15.13 -21.67
N PHE A 268 3.28 -15.36 -22.92
CA PHE A 268 2.28 -14.56 -23.62
C PHE A 268 0.88 -14.80 -23.07
N VAL A 269 0.17 -13.73 -22.72
CA VAL A 269 -1.23 -13.78 -22.24
C VAL A 269 -2.16 -13.41 -23.40
N PRO A 270 -3.10 -14.29 -23.81
CA PRO A 270 -3.90 -14.09 -25.02
C PRO A 270 -5.09 -13.13 -24.83
N THR A 271 -5.43 -12.75 -23.59
CA THR A 271 -6.59 -11.91 -23.25
C THR A 271 -6.23 -10.43 -23.33
N LEU A 272 -6.26 -9.86 -24.54
CA LEU A 272 -5.88 -8.48 -24.81
C LEU A 272 -7.09 -7.64 -25.29
N PRO A 273 -7.23 -6.36 -24.88
CA PRO A 273 -8.33 -5.50 -25.29
C PRO A 273 -8.09 -4.91 -26.69
N ILE A 274 -7.95 -5.79 -27.69
CA ILE A 274 -7.56 -5.43 -29.06
C ILE A 274 -8.69 -5.60 -30.07
N MET A 275 -8.70 -4.70 -31.04
CA MET A 275 -9.53 -4.76 -32.22
C MET A 275 -8.65 -4.68 -33.47
N VAL A 276 -9.10 -5.27 -34.56
CA VAL A 276 -8.37 -5.36 -35.83
C VAL A 276 -9.18 -4.68 -36.92
N SER A 277 -8.56 -3.73 -37.61
CA SER A 277 -9.08 -3.18 -38.87
C SER A 277 -8.28 -3.75 -40.05
N GLY A 278 -8.98 -4.14 -41.12
CA GLY A 278 -8.41 -4.72 -42.35
C GLY A 278 -9.31 -5.81 -42.98
N ASN A 279 -9.04 -6.21 -44.22
CA ASN A 279 -9.77 -7.30 -44.88
C ASN A 279 -9.43 -8.65 -44.22
N THR A 280 -10.45 -9.29 -43.63
CA THR A 280 -10.36 -10.62 -43.03
C THR A 280 -10.54 -11.69 -44.11
N THR A 281 -9.48 -12.05 -44.83
CA THR A 281 -9.47 -13.34 -45.52
C THR A 281 -9.24 -14.43 -44.48
N ASP A 282 -10.32 -15.17 -44.17
CA ASP A 282 -10.25 -16.31 -43.26
C ASP A 282 -9.50 -17.44 -43.96
N GLU A 283 -8.28 -17.68 -43.50
CA GLU A 283 -7.59 -18.92 -43.79
C GLU A 283 -7.79 -19.91 -42.65
N PRO A 284 -7.82 -21.22 -42.94
CA PRO A 284 -7.97 -22.23 -41.92
C PRO A 284 -6.87 -22.06 -40.87
N ALA A 285 -7.28 -22.16 -39.60
CA ALA A 285 -6.34 -22.19 -38.50
C ALA A 285 -5.29 -23.28 -38.79
N GLY A 286 -4.01 -22.92 -38.70
CA GLY A 286 -2.93 -23.91 -38.80
C GLY A 286 -3.15 -25.04 -37.80
N ASP A 287 -2.52 -26.19 -38.05
CA ASP A 287 -2.61 -27.33 -37.13
C ASP A 287 -1.86 -26.96 -35.82
N HIS A 288 -2.61 -26.55 -34.78
CA HIS A 288 -2.04 -26.14 -33.49
C HIS A 288 -1.79 -27.38 -32.63
N ALA A 289 -0.91 -28.26 -33.11
CA ALA A 289 -0.61 -29.54 -32.48
C ALA A 289 -0.25 -29.36 -30.99
N GLY A 290 -1.01 -30.01 -30.10
CA GLY A 290 -0.79 -29.95 -28.64
C GLY A 290 -1.73 -29.01 -27.87
N THR A 291 -2.63 -28.27 -28.53
CA THR A 291 -3.70 -27.52 -27.84
C THR A 291 -4.90 -28.42 -27.53
N LEU A 292 -5.39 -28.38 -26.29
CA LEU A 292 -6.57 -29.13 -25.86
C LEU A 292 -7.88 -28.42 -26.21
N ALA A 293 -7.87 -27.09 -26.16
CA ALA A 293 -9.02 -26.23 -26.46
C ALA A 293 -8.64 -25.13 -27.45
N LEU A 294 -9.49 -24.98 -28.46
CA LEU A 294 -9.43 -23.93 -29.48
C LEU A 294 -10.78 -23.22 -29.57
N LEU A 295 -10.78 -22.02 -30.14
CA LEU A 295 -12.00 -21.33 -30.53
C LEU A 295 -12.64 -22.04 -31.73
N SER A 296 -13.97 -22.13 -31.74
CA SER A 296 -14.76 -22.74 -32.81
C SER A 296 -15.31 -21.70 -33.79
N ALA A 297 -15.38 -22.04 -35.09
CA ALA A 297 -15.98 -21.23 -36.14
C ALA A 297 -17.47 -20.90 -35.87
N SER A 298 -18.17 -21.72 -35.07
CA SER A 298 -19.52 -21.41 -34.57
C SER A 298 -19.62 -20.14 -33.72
N SER A 299 -18.50 -19.53 -33.37
CA SER A 299 -18.38 -18.28 -32.64
C SER A 299 -17.96 -17.08 -33.51
N GLU A 300 -17.95 -17.22 -34.83
CA GLU A 300 -17.66 -16.10 -35.74
C GLU A 300 -18.75 -15.02 -35.70
N MET A 301 -18.29 -13.77 -35.75
CA MET A 301 -19.13 -12.58 -35.69
C MET A 301 -18.88 -11.80 -36.97
N GLN A 302 -19.79 -11.93 -37.95
CA GLN A 302 -19.65 -11.29 -39.25
C GLN A 302 -19.56 -9.76 -39.10
N GLY A 303 -18.55 -9.15 -39.72
CA GLY A 303 -18.36 -7.70 -39.73
C GLY A 303 -17.89 -7.09 -38.40
N SER A 304 -17.53 -7.90 -37.40
CA SER A 304 -16.98 -7.39 -36.14
C SER A 304 -15.49 -7.03 -36.27
N LEU A 305 -15.07 -5.99 -35.55
CA LEU A 305 -13.67 -5.57 -35.43
C LEU A 305 -12.88 -6.40 -34.42
N VAL A 306 -13.51 -7.38 -33.77
CA VAL A 306 -12.86 -8.28 -32.81
C VAL A 306 -12.07 -9.36 -33.56
N LEU A 307 -11.03 -9.90 -32.92
CA LEU A 307 -10.25 -11.02 -33.46
C LEU A 307 -11.16 -12.14 -33.97
N CYS A 308 -10.93 -12.55 -35.22
CA CYS A 308 -11.59 -13.72 -35.77
C CYS A 308 -11.09 -14.99 -35.06
N VAL A 309 -11.80 -16.11 -35.30
CA VAL A 309 -11.49 -17.40 -34.65
C VAL A 309 -10.07 -17.85 -34.97
N SER A 310 -9.64 -17.70 -36.22
CA SER A 310 -8.29 -18.09 -36.66
C SER A 310 -7.21 -17.25 -35.99
N ASP A 311 -7.41 -15.94 -35.84
CA ASP A 311 -6.49 -15.07 -35.13
C ASP A 311 -6.42 -15.42 -33.64
N GLY A 312 -7.57 -15.58 -32.98
CA GLY A 312 -7.61 -15.98 -31.57
C GLY A 312 -6.88 -17.31 -31.31
N ASN A 313 -7.01 -18.28 -32.23
CA ASN A 313 -6.27 -19.54 -32.15
C ASN A 313 -4.75 -19.35 -32.32
N ARG A 314 -4.29 -18.39 -33.14
CA ARG A 314 -2.86 -18.04 -33.23
C ARG A 314 -2.33 -17.46 -31.92
N LEU A 315 -3.13 -16.65 -31.22
CA LEU A 315 -2.76 -16.12 -29.90
C LEU A 315 -2.61 -17.26 -28.87
N LEU A 316 -3.54 -18.24 -28.88
CA LEU A 316 -3.44 -19.44 -28.05
C LEU A 316 -2.21 -20.30 -28.41
N GLY A 317 -1.88 -20.40 -29.71
CA GLY A 317 -0.66 -21.06 -30.18
C GLY A 317 0.62 -20.38 -29.68
N GLU A 318 0.67 -19.06 -29.72
CA GLU A 318 1.79 -18.29 -29.18
C GLU A 318 1.92 -18.43 -27.66
N GLU A 319 0.81 -18.39 -26.93
CA GLU A 319 0.77 -18.67 -25.49
C GLU A 319 1.42 -20.02 -25.19
N LEU A 320 0.97 -21.09 -25.85
CA LEU A 320 1.52 -22.43 -25.67
C LEU A 320 3.01 -22.48 -26.03
N ARG A 321 3.42 -21.88 -27.15
CA ARG A 321 4.83 -21.81 -27.57
C ARG A 321 5.70 -21.15 -26.50
N SER A 322 5.27 -19.99 -25.99
CA SER A 322 6.01 -19.24 -24.97
C SER A 322 6.05 -19.97 -23.61
N LEU A 323 4.99 -20.70 -23.27
CA LEU A 323 4.95 -21.55 -22.07
C LEU A 323 5.92 -22.73 -22.19
N GLU A 324 5.93 -23.43 -23.33
CA GLU A 324 6.86 -24.55 -23.58
C GLU A 324 8.32 -24.09 -23.64
N GLU A 325 8.59 -22.93 -24.23
CA GLU A 325 9.93 -22.30 -24.21
C GLU A 325 10.38 -22.03 -22.76
N GLN A 326 9.49 -21.49 -21.92
CA GLN A 326 9.81 -21.26 -20.51
C GLN A 326 9.98 -22.55 -19.72
N LYS A 327 9.19 -23.60 -19.99
CA LYS A 327 9.39 -24.92 -19.39
C LYS A 327 10.73 -25.54 -19.80
N ALA A 328 11.15 -25.38 -21.05
CA ALA A 328 12.45 -25.83 -21.54
C ALA A 328 13.60 -25.11 -20.82
N ASN A 329 13.52 -23.78 -20.68
CA ASN A 329 14.50 -22.99 -19.91
C ASN A 329 14.59 -23.47 -18.44
N LEU A 330 13.45 -23.75 -17.82
CA LEU A 330 13.42 -24.29 -16.46
C LEU A 330 14.00 -25.71 -16.36
N ALA A 331 13.84 -26.53 -17.40
CA ALA A 331 14.39 -27.88 -17.43
C ALA A 331 15.93 -27.91 -17.48
N GLU A 332 16.58 -26.86 -17.98
CA GLU A 332 18.04 -26.70 -17.93
C GLU A 332 18.53 -26.31 -16.53
N VAL A 333 17.72 -25.57 -15.78
CA VAL A 333 18.07 -25.07 -14.44
C VAL A 333 17.77 -26.12 -13.36
N PHE A 334 16.64 -26.82 -13.43
CA PHE A 334 16.14 -27.69 -12.37
C PHE A 334 16.46 -29.18 -12.58
N PRO A 335 16.74 -29.96 -11.51
CA PRO A 335 17.18 -31.34 -11.63
C PRO A 335 16.04 -32.27 -12.07
N LEU A 336 16.39 -33.50 -12.46
CA LEU A 336 15.45 -34.58 -12.75
C LEU A 336 14.85 -35.21 -11.50
N GLU A 337 15.62 -35.28 -10.41
CA GLU A 337 15.27 -35.96 -9.17
C GLU A 337 15.44 -35.03 -7.96
N GLY A 338 14.76 -35.38 -6.87
CA GLY A 338 14.76 -34.63 -5.62
C GLY A 338 13.37 -34.11 -5.25
N LEU A 339 13.33 -33.14 -4.33
CA LEU A 339 12.09 -32.58 -3.81
C LEU A 339 11.42 -31.59 -4.78
N TYR A 340 12.21 -30.76 -5.45
CA TYR A 340 11.74 -29.74 -6.40
C TYR A 340 12.52 -29.89 -7.71
N THR A 341 11.88 -30.50 -8.70
CA THR A 341 12.49 -30.88 -9.99
C THR A 341 11.97 -29.99 -11.12
N ARG A 342 12.42 -30.25 -12.35
CA ARG A 342 11.87 -29.60 -13.56
C ARG A 342 10.34 -29.73 -13.67
N ALA A 343 9.75 -30.79 -13.12
CA ALA A 343 8.30 -30.99 -13.16
C ALA A 343 7.56 -30.07 -12.18
N GLU A 344 8.04 -29.92 -10.94
CA GLU A 344 7.49 -28.95 -9.99
C GLU A 344 7.68 -27.52 -10.51
N ALA A 345 8.82 -27.22 -11.14
CA ALA A 345 9.06 -25.93 -11.79
C ALA A 345 8.08 -25.65 -12.93
N ALA A 346 7.83 -26.64 -13.81
CA ALA A 346 6.86 -26.54 -14.89
C ALA A 346 5.41 -26.36 -14.37
N MET A 347 5.02 -27.11 -13.34
CA MET A 347 3.73 -26.96 -12.68
C MET A 347 3.59 -25.57 -12.04
N HIS A 348 4.63 -25.11 -11.34
CA HIS A 348 4.65 -23.81 -10.68
C HIS A 348 4.47 -22.67 -11.69
N VAL A 349 5.25 -22.66 -12.78
CA VAL A 349 5.12 -21.59 -13.78
C VAL A 349 3.78 -21.63 -14.52
N THR A 350 3.23 -22.83 -14.78
CA THR A 350 1.92 -22.99 -15.41
C THR A 350 0.80 -22.43 -14.50
N LEU A 351 0.86 -22.66 -13.19
CA LEU A 351 -0.11 -22.12 -12.24
C LEU A 351 0.00 -20.60 -12.07
N MET A 352 1.22 -20.05 -12.09
CA MET A 352 1.39 -18.58 -12.14
C MET A 352 0.78 -17.99 -13.41
N HIS A 353 0.94 -18.67 -14.54
CA HIS A 353 0.35 -18.26 -15.82
C HIS A 353 -1.18 -18.33 -15.79
N CYS A 354 -1.78 -19.37 -15.19
CA CYS A 354 -3.23 -19.45 -14.94
C CYS A 354 -3.77 -18.21 -14.21
N SER A 355 -3.06 -17.74 -13.17
CA SER A 355 -3.43 -16.51 -12.46
C SER A 355 -3.29 -15.30 -13.38
N ALA A 356 -2.18 -15.18 -14.13
CA ALA A 356 -1.94 -14.06 -15.05
C ALA A 356 -2.99 -13.94 -16.17
N VAL A 357 -3.48 -15.05 -16.70
CA VAL A 357 -4.58 -15.08 -17.69
C VAL A 357 -5.88 -14.61 -17.08
N SER A 358 -6.19 -15.05 -15.85
CA SER A 358 -7.41 -14.67 -15.14
C SER A 358 -7.41 -13.18 -14.78
N GLU A 359 -6.26 -12.65 -14.36
CA GLU A 359 -6.04 -11.22 -14.11
C GLU A 359 -6.14 -10.42 -15.42
N GLY A 360 -5.45 -10.84 -16.48
CA GLY A 360 -5.48 -10.18 -17.78
C GLY A 360 -6.88 -10.15 -18.41
N TRP A 361 -7.68 -11.21 -18.22
CA TRP A 361 -9.09 -11.20 -18.60
C TRP A 361 -9.88 -10.18 -17.78
N GLY A 362 -9.69 -10.10 -16.46
CA GLY A 362 -10.32 -9.10 -15.61
C GLY A 362 -9.98 -7.68 -16.04
N GLU A 363 -8.70 -7.42 -16.34
CA GLU A 363 -8.21 -6.15 -16.89
C GLU A 363 -8.88 -5.81 -18.22
N LEU A 364 -9.06 -6.77 -19.12
CA LEU A 364 -9.78 -6.58 -20.38
C LEU A 364 -11.23 -6.13 -20.15
N VAL A 365 -11.96 -6.77 -19.24
CA VAL A 365 -13.36 -6.41 -19.00
C VAL A 365 -13.47 -5.02 -18.34
N GLU A 366 -12.61 -4.73 -17.36
CA GLU A 366 -12.56 -3.41 -16.72
C GLU A 366 -12.09 -2.31 -17.69
N TYR A 367 -11.20 -2.64 -18.63
CA TYR A 367 -10.79 -1.73 -19.71
C TYR A 367 -12.00 -1.31 -20.56
N VAL A 368 -12.87 -2.25 -20.93
CA VAL A 368 -14.09 -1.95 -21.70
C VAL A 368 -15.05 -1.03 -20.93
N GLU A 369 -15.24 -1.27 -19.62
CA GLU A 369 -16.06 -0.40 -18.76
C GLU A 369 -15.43 0.99 -18.60
N GLY A 370 -14.12 1.06 -18.39
CA GLY A 370 -13.36 2.31 -18.32
C GLY A 370 -13.45 3.13 -19.60
N MET A 371 -13.38 2.47 -20.76
CA MET A 371 -13.58 3.08 -22.07
C MET A 371 -14.99 3.65 -22.22
N LEU A 372 -16.02 2.90 -21.82
CA LEU A 372 -17.41 3.38 -21.82
C LEU A 372 -17.58 4.63 -20.93
N ARG A 373 -17.01 4.61 -19.73
CA ARG A 373 -17.04 5.75 -18.81
C ARG A 373 -16.36 6.98 -19.41
N LYS A 374 -15.17 6.82 -20.00
CA LYS A 374 -14.45 7.92 -20.67
C LYS A 374 -15.27 8.53 -21.81
N GLN A 375 -15.86 7.69 -22.65
CA GLN A 375 -16.71 8.13 -23.76
C GLN A 375 -17.97 8.87 -23.26
N LEU A 376 -18.60 8.39 -22.19
CA LEU A 376 -19.75 9.06 -21.57
C LEU A 376 -19.36 10.44 -21.00
N VAL A 377 -18.25 10.52 -20.28
CA VAL A 377 -17.74 11.78 -19.73
C VAL A 377 -17.40 12.76 -20.85
N ALA A 378 -16.76 12.29 -21.93
CA ALA A 378 -16.46 13.12 -23.10
C ALA A 378 -17.73 13.64 -23.79
N ALA A 379 -18.78 12.83 -23.86
CA ALA A 379 -20.05 13.22 -24.48
C ALA A 379 -20.86 14.21 -23.64
N ILE A 380 -20.86 14.06 -22.30
CA ILE A 380 -21.60 14.94 -21.37
C ILE A 380 -20.79 16.20 -21.02
N GLY A 381 -19.46 16.11 -21.05
CA GLY A 381 -18.52 17.21 -20.89
C GLY A 381 -17.85 17.30 -19.51
N LYS A 382 -18.57 17.03 -18.40
CA LYS A 382 -17.98 17.09 -17.04
C LYS A 382 -18.61 16.08 -16.09
N GLU A 383 -17.77 15.50 -15.23
CA GLU A 383 -18.18 14.75 -14.05
C GLU A 383 -18.25 15.68 -12.83
N VAL A 384 -19.32 15.60 -12.05
CA VAL A 384 -19.41 16.32 -10.78
C VAL A 384 -18.60 15.53 -9.75
N SER A 385 -17.58 16.16 -9.16
CA SER A 385 -16.83 15.62 -8.02
C SER A 385 -17.34 16.23 -6.71
N PRO A 386 -17.03 15.63 -5.54
CA PRO A 386 -17.35 16.26 -4.26
C PRO A 386 -16.77 17.66 -4.11
N ALA A 387 -15.58 17.91 -4.65
CA ALA A 387 -14.95 19.23 -4.63
C ALA A 387 -15.73 20.25 -5.48
N LEU A 388 -16.20 19.86 -6.68
CA LEU A 388 -17.06 20.71 -7.51
C LEU A 388 -18.40 20.97 -6.83
N PHE A 389 -18.97 19.96 -6.15
CA PHE A 389 -20.20 20.12 -5.39
C PHE A 389 -20.01 21.06 -4.18
N ALA A 390 -18.91 20.94 -3.45
CA ALA A 390 -18.56 21.84 -2.35
C ALA A 390 -18.41 23.30 -2.85
N ALA A 391 -17.74 23.50 -3.98
CA ALA A 391 -17.59 24.81 -4.61
C ALA A 391 -18.96 25.39 -5.04
N TYR A 392 -19.81 24.55 -5.63
CA TYR A 392 -21.19 24.91 -5.97
C TYR A 392 -21.98 25.35 -4.74
N MET A 393 -21.91 24.61 -3.62
CA MET A 393 -22.58 24.97 -2.37
C MET A 393 -22.05 26.29 -1.80
N ARG A 394 -20.73 26.50 -1.78
CA ARG A 394 -20.10 27.76 -1.35
C ARG A 394 -20.61 28.98 -2.13
N PHE A 395 -20.79 28.83 -3.44
CA PHE A 395 -21.39 29.90 -4.26
C PHE A 395 -22.84 30.19 -3.87
N HIS A 396 -23.64 29.15 -3.60
CA HIS A 396 -25.05 29.30 -3.25
C HIS A 396 -25.27 29.81 -1.82
N TYR A 397 -24.36 29.54 -0.88
CA TYR A 397 -24.44 30.10 0.48
C TYR A 397 -24.52 31.63 0.49
N ARG A 398 -23.84 32.30 -0.46
CA ARG A 398 -23.91 33.76 -0.63
C ARG A 398 -25.30 34.29 -1.01
N LYS A 399 -26.12 33.43 -1.63
CA LYS A 399 -27.50 33.76 -2.03
C LYS A 399 -28.52 33.33 -0.97
N LEU A 400 -28.24 32.27 -0.23
CA LEU A 400 -29.15 31.67 0.75
C LEU A 400 -29.08 32.36 2.12
N PHE A 401 -27.91 32.85 2.51
CA PHE A 401 -27.67 33.42 3.84
C PHE A 401 -27.40 34.93 3.78
N ARG A 402 -27.86 35.65 4.81
CA ARG A 402 -27.40 37.02 5.09
C ARG A 402 -25.91 36.98 5.41
N GLU A 403 -25.22 38.09 5.16
CA GLU A 403 -23.76 38.20 5.33
C GLU A 403 -23.26 37.72 6.69
N GLU A 404 -23.99 38.05 7.76
CA GLU A 404 -23.68 37.63 9.15
C GLU A 404 -23.78 36.12 9.41
N PHE A 405 -24.53 35.37 8.58
CA PHE A 405 -24.70 33.92 8.69
C PHE A 405 -23.98 33.15 7.59
N GLN A 406 -23.25 33.84 6.71
CA GLN A 406 -22.51 33.17 5.65
C GLN A 406 -21.35 32.38 6.25
N PRO A 407 -21.11 31.14 5.78
CA PRO A 407 -19.95 30.36 6.19
C PRO A 407 -18.65 31.10 5.89
N SER A 408 -17.74 31.10 6.86
CA SER A 408 -16.44 31.75 6.76
C SER A 408 -15.31 30.71 6.75
N GLN A 409 -14.16 31.10 6.22
CA GLN A 409 -12.96 30.26 6.29
C GLN A 409 -12.55 30.06 7.76
N PHE A 410 -12.16 28.84 8.13
CA PHE A 410 -11.51 28.56 9.39
C PHE A 410 -10.04 29.00 9.29
N CYS A 411 -9.81 30.30 9.49
CA CYS A 411 -8.49 30.90 9.48
C CYS A 411 -8.46 32.05 10.49
N PHE A 412 -7.63 31.92 11.51
CA PHE A 412 -7.48 32.88 12.58
C PHE A 412 -6.10 33.50 12.56
N ALA A 413 -6.05 34.83 12.65
CA ALA A 413 -4.81 35.57 12.78
C ALA A 413 -4.31 35.49 14.23
N VAL A 414 -3.07 35.05 14.42
CA VAL A 414 -2.42 35.05 15.74
C VAL A 414 -1.91 36.47 16.00
N ARG A 415 -2.64 37.24 16.80
CA ARG A 415 -2.30 38.63 17.13
C ARG A 415 -2.73 39.03 18.53
N ARG A 416 -1.99 39.97 19.13
CA ARG A 416 -2.24 40.46 20.48
C ARG A 416 -3.55 41.25 20.61
N SER A 417 -3.83 42.09 19.62
CA SER A 417 -5.09 42.83 19.52
C SER A 417 -5.36 43.23 18.07
N GLU A 418 -6.56 43.74 17.81
CA GLU A 418 -6.98 44.22 16.49
C GLU A 418 -6.06 45.30 15.89
N ARG A 419 -5.36 46.06 16.74
CA ARG A 419 -4.46 47.14 16.33
C ARG A 419 -3.06 46.64 15.93
N HIS A 420 -2.71 45.40 16.25
CA HIS A 420 -1.40 44.83 16.01
C HIS A 420 -1.37 44.01 14.71
N SER A 421 -0.24 44.07 14.01
CA SER A 421 0.03 43.15 12.90
C SER A 421 0.09 41.71 13.43
N PRO A 422 -0.50 40.73 12.72
CA PRO A 422 -0.46 39.36 13.17
C PRO A 422 0.94 38.75 13.07
N GLU A 423 1.29 37.96 14.07
CA GLU A 423 2.52 37.17 14.15
C GLU A 423 2.44 35.93 13.27
N GLY A 424 1.22 35.48 12.96
CA GLY A 424 0.99 34.31 12.12
C GLY A 424 -0.48 34.04 11.88
N THR A 425 -0.75 32.85 11.35
CA THR A 425 -2.10 32.36 11.07
C THR A 425 -2.23 30.90 11.48
N ILE A 426 -3.41 30.54 11.96
CA ILE A 426 -3.81 29.16 12.20
C ILE A 426 -5.07 28.88 11.40
N SER A 427 -5.02 27.84 10.58
CA SER A 427 -6.12 27.39 9.74
C SER A 427 -6.29 25.88 9.82
N ILE A 428 -7.50 25.44 9.54
CA ILE A 428 -7.77 24.04 9.22
C ILE A 428 -7.97 24.00 7.71
N GLU A 429 -7.19 23.18 7.02
CA GLU A 429 -7.11 23.16 5.56
C GLU A 429 -7.45 21.80 5.00
N GLU A 430 -8.21 21.79 3.92
CA GLU A 430 -8.55 20.60 3.17
C GLU A 430 -7.63 20.49 1.96
N GLN A 431 -7.12 19.28 1.72
CA GLN A 431 -6.37 18.98 0.51
C GLN A 431 -7.36 18.70 -0.62
N THR A 432 -7.54 19.71 -1.48
CA THR A 432 -8.36 19.59 -2.68
C THR A 432 -7.48 19.32 -3.91
N LEU A 433 -7.87 18.32 -4.70
CA LEU A 433 -7.40 18.19 -6.08
C LEU A 433 -7.95 19.40 -6.86
N GLY A 434 -7.05 20.31 -7.27
CA GLY A 434 -7.39 21.41 -8.14
C GLY A 434 -7.84 20.93 -9.52
N LEU A 435 -8.40 21.85 -10.31
CA LEU A 435 -8.75 21.60 -11.72
C LEU A 435 -7.51 21.28 -12.58
N ASP A 436 -6.32 21.69 -12.13
CA ASP A 436 -5.05 21.58 -12.86
C ASP A 436 -4.13 20.47 -12.32
N GLU A 437 -4.68 19.44 -11.68
CA GLU A 437 -3.97 18.31 -11.02
C GLU A 437 -3.00 18.69 -9.89
N ALA A 438 -2.70 19.98 -9.69
CA ALA A 438 -1.96 20.48 -8.54
C ALA A 438 -2.85 20.43 -7.28
N SER A 439 -2.39 19.68 -6.29
CA SER A 439 -3.02 19.63 -4.97
C SER A 439 -2.71 20.92 -4.20
N ILE A 440 -3.72 21.78 -4.02
CA ILE A 440 -3.59 23.01 -3.22
C ILE A 440 -4.42 22.83 -1.94
N ARG A 441 -3.78 23.05 -0.79
CA ARG A 441 -4.47 23.11 0.50
C ARG A 441 -5.15 24.45 0.65
N THR A 442 -6.44 24.43 1.00
CA THR A 442 -7.22 25.64 1.21
C THR A 442 -7.97 25.57 2.54
N PRO A 443 -8.12 26.70 3.27
CA PRO A 443 -8.88 26.71 4.50
C PRO A 443 -10.31 26.20 4.32
N ILE A 444 -10.75 25.31 5.20
CA ILE A 444 -12.13 24.81 5.21
C ILE A 444 -13.10 25.94 5.49
N VAL A 445 -14.32 25.79 4.99
CA VAL A 445 -15.40 26.75 5.19
C VAL A 445 -16.36 26.20 6.23
N THR A 446 -16.63 27.00 7.27
CA THR A 446 -17.41 26.57 8.45
C THR A 446 -18.52 27.55 8.76
N PHE A 447 -19.64 27.03 9.26
CA PHE A 447 -20.66 27.83 9.92
C PHE A 447 -20.18 28.14 11.33
N ALA A 448 -19.98 29.41 11.64
CA ALA A 448 -19.47 29.83 12.94
C ALA A 448 -20.58 30.51 13.76
N ASN A 449 -20.66 30.17 15.03
CA ASN A 449 -21.46 30.91 16.01
C ASN A 449 -20.57 31.31 17.19
N CYS A 450 -20.62 32.57 17.61
CA CYS A 450 -19.86 33.07 18.75
C CYS A 450 -20.76 33.06 20.00
N SER A 451 -20.32 32.39 21.06
CA SER A 451 -20.98 32.46 22.37
C SER A 451 -20.77 33.84 22.98
N SER A 452 -21.81 34.37 23.63
CA SER A 452 -21.76 35.68 24.29
C SER A 452 -21.08 35.64 25.66
N THR A 453 -20.92 34.47 26.27
CA THR A 453 -20.28 34.30 27.59
C THR A 453 -18.85 33.79 27.43
N PRO A 454 -17.83 34.57 27.86
CA PRO A 454 -16.45 34.11 27.85
C PRO A 454 -16.29 32.94 28.84
N VAL A 455 -15.57 31.91 28.42
CA VAL A 455 -15.24 30.76 29.26
C VAL A 455 -13.74 30.78 29.50
N SER A 456 -13.33 30.68 30.76
CA SER A 456 -11.93 30.54 31.11
C SER A 456 -11.54 29.06 31.16
N MET A 457 -10.41 28.73 30.54
CA MET A 457 -9.79 27.42 30.59
C MET A 457 -8.41 27.53 31.24
N SER A 458 -7.93 26.41 31.79
CA SER A 458 -6.59 26.34 32.36
C SER A 458 -5.89 25.04 32.02
N PHE A 459 -4.56 25.07 32.06
CA PHE A 459 -3.71 23.89 31.95
C PHE A 459 -2.53 23.97 32.94
N PRO A 460 -2.05 22.82 33.46
CA PRO A 460 -0.87 22.79 34.31
C PRO A 460 0.40 22.97 33.47
N LEU A 461 1.32 23.81 33.93
CA LEU A 461 2.67 23.92 33.38
C LEU A 461 3.66 23.01 34.13
N ASN A 462 3.44 22.86 35.44
CA ASN A 462 4.10 21.89 36.32
C ASN A 462 3.17 21.57 37.51
N ALA A 463 3.66 20.82 38.51
CA ALA A 463 2.85 20.43 39.68
C ALA A 463 2.31 21.62 40.50
N SER A 464 2.98 22.77 40.46
CA SER A 464 2.66 23.95 41.27
C SER A 464 2.02 25.11 40.49
N THR A 465 2.15 25.12 39.15
CA THR A 465 1.82 26.28 38.31
C THR A 465 0.75 25.91 37.29
N LYS A 466 -0.36 26.66 37.29
CA LYS A 466 -1.42 26.58 36.28
C LYS A 466 -1.47 27.86 35.48
N VAL A 467 -1.59 27.71 34.17
CA VAL A 467 -1.82 28.81 33.24
C VAL A 467 -3.31 28.86 32.94
N ALA A 468 -3.92 30.04 33.11
CA ALA A 468 -5.31 30.29 32.72
C ALA A 468 -5.36 31.19 31.49
N PHE A 469 -6.34 30.95 30.63
CA PHE A 469 -6.63 31.78 29.46
C PHE A 469 -8.15 31.98 29.31
N ASP A 470 -8.52 33.08 28.67
CA ASP A 470 -9.91 33.44 28.37
C ASP A 470 -10.03 33.91 26.92
N GLY A 471 -11.26 34.04 26.44
CA GLY A 471 -11.53 34.52 25.10
C GLY A 471 -12.95 34.29 24.63
N ASN A 472 -13.22 34.74 23.40
CA ASN A 472 -14.45 34.44 22.69
C ASN A 472 -14.50 32.95 22.35
N VAL A 473 -15.65 32.33 22.57
CA VAL A 473 -15.84 30.90 22.28
C VAL A 473 -16.64 30.78 20.99
N HIS A 474 -16.03 30.19 19.96
CA HIS A 474 -16.67 29.96 18.68
C HIS A 474 -16.99 28.47 18.50
N LEU A 475 -18.24 28.17 18.15
CA LEU A 475 -18.65 26.86 17.67
C LEU A 475 -18.61 26.86 16.14
N HIS A 476 -17.83 25.95 15.57
CA HIS A 476 -17.71 25.77 14.13
C HIS A 476 -18.38 24.46 13.68
N GLY A 477 -19.29 24.55 12.72
CA GLY A 477 -19.85 23.42 12.00
C GLY A 477 -19.22 23.32 10.61
N TRP A 478 -18.55 22.22 10.31
CA TRP A 478 -18.04 21.92 8.97
C TRP A 478 -18.86 20.81 8.33
N LEU A 479 -19.26 21.01 7.07
CA LEU A 479 -19.99 20.04 6.29
C LEU A 479 -19.09 19.55 5.15
N SER A 480 -18.62 18.31 5.28
CA SER A 480 -17.82 17.62 4.26
C SER A 480 -18.71 16.84 3.31
N HIS A 481 -18.34 16.81 2.02
CA HIS A 481 -19.06 16.06 0.99
C HIS A 481 -18.22 14.87 0.52
N ARG A 482 -18.86 13.71 0.41
CA ARG A 482 -18.23 12.48 -0.08
C ARG A 482 -19.20 11.73 -0.98
N PHE A 483 -18.73 11.25 -2.12
CA PHE A 483 -19.49 10.36 -2.99
C PHE A 483 -19.13 8.90 -2.69
N SER A 484 -20.03 7.97 -2.99
CA SER A 484 -19.82 6.55 -2.72
C SER A 484 -18.52 6.05 -3.36
N GLY A 485 -17.73 5.28 -2.60
CA GLY A 485 -16.47 4.69 -3.07
C GLY A 485 -15.27 5.65 -3.11
N GLN A 486 -15.42 6.91 -2.71
CA GLN A 486 -14.30 7.85 -2.60
C GLN A 486 -13.81 7.98 -1.15
N SER A 487 -12.51 8.23 -0.98
CA SER A 487 -11.91 8.57 0.31
C SER A 487 -12.51 9.87 0.86
N GLY A 488 -12.56 9.99 2.19
CA GLY A 488 -12.98 11.23 2.84
C GLY A 488 -12.00 12.37 2.60
N ALA A 489 -12.41 13.58 2.95
CA ALA A 489 -11.55 14.77 2.88
C ALA A 489 -10.33 14.62 3.81
N GLU A 490 -9.14 14.88 3.26
CA GLU A 490 -7.90 14.96 4.05
C GLU A 490 -7.75 16.37 4.59
N VAL A 491 -7.67 16.48 5.92
CA VAL A 491 -7.68 17.75 6.63
C VAL A 491 -6.43 17.91 7.48
N PHE A 492 -5.92 19.12 7.53
CA PHE A 492 -4.66 19.47 8.19
C PHE A 492 -4.86 20.71 9.05
N LEU A 493 -4.28 20.71 10.25
CA LEU A 493 -4.06 21.95 10.99
C LEU A 493 -2.77 22.59 10.48
N ALA A 494 -2.87 23.79 9.93
CA ALA A 494 -1.73 24.55 9.44
C ALA A 494 -1.48 25.78 10.32
N SER A 495 -0.29 25.86 10.91
CA SER A 495 0.19 27.01 11.67
C SER A 495 1.35 27.65 10.92
N ARG A 496 1.20 28.92 10.52
CA ARG A 496 2.22 29.65 9.73
C ARG A 496 2.66 30.90 10.45
N ALA A 497 3.96 31.04 10.69
CA ALA A 497 4.54 32.27 11.23
C ALA A 497 4.86 33.27 10.12
N ARG A 498 4.71 34.57 10.41
CA ARG A 498 5.26 35.62 9.57
C ARG A 498 6.76 35.75 9.78
N GLN A 499 7.40 36.53 8.91
CA GLN A 499 8.80 36.90 9.08
C GLN A 499 8.98 37.63 10.42
N PHE A 500 10.05 37.31 11.17
CA PHE A 500 10.41 37.96 12.44
C PHE A 500 9.34 37.84 13.54
N SER A 501 8.52 36.79 13.45
CA SER A 501 7.43 36.51 14.39
C SER A 501 7.59 35.11 14.95
N SER A 502 7.12 34.87 16.17
CA SER A 502 7.19 33.58 16.83
C SER A 502 6.03 33.38 17.79
N PHE A 503 5.43 32.20 17.77
CA PHE A 503 4.40 31.78 18.71
C PHE A 503 4.51 30.29 18.98
N LEU A 504 3.91 29.83 20.07
CA LEU A 504 3.95 28.46 20.51
C LEU A 504 2.59 27.79 20.26
N VAL A 505 2.62 26.58 19.72
CA VAL A 505 1.46 25.73 19.47
C VAL A 505 1.55 24.53 20.39
N LEU A 506 0.58 24.40 21.29
CA LEU A 506 0.39 23.26 22.18
C LEU A 506 -0.68 22.34 21.59
N ALA A 507 -0.41 21.05 21.51
CA ALA A 507 -1.38 20.04 21.12
C ALA A 507 -1.63 19.09 22.29
N GLY A 508 -2.90 18.75 22.54
CA GLY A 508 -3.28 17.98 23.71
C GLY A 508 -4.74 17.55 23.70
N ARG A 509 -5.27 17.27 24.89
CA ARG A 509 -6.65 16.81 25.10
C ARG A 509 -7.44 17.82 25.91
N ILE A 510 -8.71 18.00 25.57
CA ILE A 510 -9.65 18.76 26.41
C ILE A 510 -10.34 17.76 27.34
N THR A 511 -9.99 17.79 28.62
CA THR A 511 -10.48 16.82 29.62
C THR A 511 -11.77 17.28 30.30
N SER A 512 -12.02 18.59 30.34
CA SER A 512 -13.26 19.16 30.86
C SER A 512 -13.58 20.49 30.18
N ALA A 513 -14.77 21.06 30.44
CA ALA A 513 -15.16 22.37 29.95
C ALA A 513 -14.21 23.52 30.37
N THR A 514 -13.33 23.29 31.34
CA THR A 514 -12.42 24.31 31.90
C THR A 514 -10.95 23.85 31.91
N THR A 515 -10.64 22.68 31.38
CA THR A 515 -9.32 22.05 31.52
C THR A 515 -8.79 21.53 30.20
N PHE A 516 -7.58 21.98 29.85
CA PHE A 516 -6.78 21.48 28.74
C PHE A 516 -5.55 20.76 29.30
N ASP A 517 -5.21 19.62 28.70
CA ASP A 517 -4.05 18.80 29.06
C ASP A 517 -3.06 18.75 27.89
N PRO A 518 -2.01 19.60 27.89
CA PRO A 518 -1.02 19.65 26.81
C PRO A 518 -0.15 18.40 26.80
N SER A 519 0.05 17.81 25.63
CA SER A 519 0.93 16.64 25.44
C SER A 519 2.18 16.98 24.63
N TYR A 520 2.05 17.87 23.66
CA TYR A 520 3.15 18.28 22.77
C TYR A 520 3.17 19.80 22.62
N ALA A 521 4.36 20.36 22.39
CA ALA A 521 4.57 21.79 22.19
C ALA A 521 5.54 22.00 21.02
N ALA A 522 5.25 22.97 20.17
CA ALA A 522 6.12 23.38 19.07
C ALA A 522 6.19 24.91 18.98
N ILE A 523 7.38 25.45 18.74
CA ILE A 523 7.55 26.89 18.44
C ILE A 523 7.55 27.05 16.93
N VAL A 524 6.67 27.91 16.41
CA VAL A 524 6.58 28.25 14.99
C VAL A 524 7.14 29.66 14.82
N GLN A 525 8.20 29.84 14.04
CA GLN A 525 8.89 31.12 13.92
C GLN A 525 9.37 31.44 12.51
N ASN A 526 9.56 32.72 12.17
CA ASN A 526 10.31 33.15 10.98
C ASN A 526 9.95 32.46 9.64
N LYS A 527 8.68 32.53 9.21
CA LYS A 527 8.18 31.85 7.99
C LYS A 527 8.10 30.32 8.09
N ASP A 528 8.26 29.75 9.28
CA ASP A 528 7.97 28.33 9.50
C ASP A 528 6.49 28.03 9.24
N GLU A 529 6.27 26.84 8.71
CA GLU A 529 4.96 26.22 8.53
C GLU A 529 4.94 24.88 9.26
N LEU A 530 4.13 24.80 10.32
CA LEU A 530 3.84 23.56 11.02
C LEU A 530 2.51 23.01 10.51
N THR A 531 2.53 21.81 9.93
CA THR A 531 1.34 21.11 9.48
C THR A 531 1.14 19.83 10.29
N ILE A 532 -0.05 19.66 10.88
CA ILE A 532 -0.45 18.45 11.59
C ILE A 532 -1.62 17.79 10.83
N PRO A 533 -1.49 16.55 10.32
CA PRO A 533 -2.60 15.83 9.72
C PRO A 533 -3.66 15.51 10.78
N LEU A 534 -4.92 15.78 10.46
CA LEU A 534 -6.06 15.49 11.33
C LEU A 534 -6.78 14.25 10.82
N GLU A 535 -6.61 13.13 11.52
CA GLU A 535 -7.33 11.90 11.21
C GLU A 535 -8.78 11.99 11.68
N LEU A 536 -9.71 12.00 10.72
CA LEU A 536 -11.14 12.09 11.01
C LEU A 536 -11.72 10.68 11.19
N SER A 537 -12.12 10.35 12.42
CA SER A 537 -12.92 9.17 12.69
C SER A 537 -14.41 9.54 12.73
N MET A 538 -15.23 8.85 11.94
CA MET A 538 -16.67 9.02 12.01
C MET A 538 -17.21 8.21 13.18
N ILE A 539 -17.74 8.92 14.19
CA ILE A 539 -18.46 8.29 15.28
C ILE A 539 -19.92 8.10 14.82
N PRO A 540 -20.49 6.89 14.91
CA PRO A 540 -21.87 6.64 14.50
C PRO A 540 -22.83 7.54 15.28
N THR A 541 -23.92 7.95 14.63
CA THR A 541 -24.95 8.78 15.27
C THR A 541 -25.61 8.05 16.44
N PRO A 542 -26.27 8.74 17.39
CA PRO A 542 -27.00 8.09 18.49
C PRO A 542 -27.97 7.01 18.02
N LYS A 543 -28.65 7.27 16.89
CA LYS A 543 -29.60 6.35 16.26
C LYS A 543 -28.91 5.14 15.65
N GLU A 544 -27.94 5.34 14.77
CA GLU A 544 -27.22 4.23 14.10
C GLU A 544 -26.54 3.30 15.09
N PHE A 545 -25.93 3.86 16.15
CA PHE A 545 -25.35 3.06 17.21
C PHE A 545 -26.40 2.25 17.95
N LYS A 546 -27.55 2.86 18.28
CA LYS A 546 -28.66 2.16 18.94
C LYS A 546 -29.18 1.02 18.07
N ASP A 547 -29.33 1.25 16.77
CA ASP A 547 -29.78 0.25 15.80
C ASP A 547 -28.74 -0.88 15.68
N ALA A 548 -27.44 -0.56 15.63
CA ALA A 548 -26.35 -1.54 15.54
C ALA A 548 -26.22 -2.44 16.77
N ILE A 549 -26.45 -1.90 17.97
CA ILE A 549 -26.39 -2.70 19.21
C ILE A 549 -27.71 -3.40 19.53
N SER A 550 -28.79 -3.10 18.82
CA SER A 550 -30.14 -3.60 19.15
C SER A 550 -30.27 -5.11 19.07
N SER A 551 -29.48 -5.77 18.22
CA SER A 551 -29.42 -7.23 18.07
C SER A 551 -28.42 -7.91 18.99
N LEU A 552 -27.66 -7.17 19.80
CA LEU A 552 -26.66 -7.72 20.73
C LEU A 552 -27.30 -8.10 22.07
N SER A 553 -26.66 -8.99 22.82
CA SER A 553 -27.09 -9.35 24.18
C SER A 553 -27.03 -8.14 25.14
N PRO A 554 -27.81 -8.12 26.24
CA PRO A 554 -27.82 -6.99 27.18
C PRO A 554 -26.43 -6.63 27.76
N GLU A 555 -25.60 -7.63 28.02
CA GLU A 555 -24.23 -7.46 28.54
C GLU A 555 -23.31 -6.82 27.48
N MET A 556 -23.39 -7.29 26.23
CA MET A 556 -22.67 -6.69 25.10
C MET A 556 -23.14 -5.27 24.80
N GLN A 557 -24.44 -4.99 24.93
CA GLN A 557 -24.97 -3.63 24.82
C GLN A 557 -24.46 -2.72 25.92
N SER A 558 -24.38 -3.21 27.17
CA SER A 558 -23.83 -2.44 28.30
C SER A 558 -22.36 -2.11 28.05
N PHE A 559 -21.56 -3.10 27.65
CA PHE A 559 -20.16 -2.89 27.29
C PHE A 559 -20.03 -1.90 26.13
N ALA A 560 -20.78 -2.07 25.04
CA ALA A 560 -20.74 -1.17 23.89
C ALA A 560 -21.12 0.27 24.28
N LYS A 561 -22.14 0.47 25.14
CA LYS A 561 -22.54 1.80 25.64
C LYS A 561 -21.41 2.44 26.48
N SER A 562 -20.78 1.68 27.38
CA SER A 562 -19.64 2.14 28.18
C SER A 562 -18.41 2.43 27.32
N PHE A 563 -18.14 1.60 26.32
CA PHE A 563 -17.03 1.80 25.40
C PHE A 563 -17.27 3.04 24.53
N ARG A 564 -18.50 3.27 24.07
CA ARG A 564 -18.87 4.50 23.34
C ARG A 564 -18.75 5.74 24.21
N SER A 565 -19.18 5.70 25.47
CA SER A 565 -19.01 6.85 26.37
C SER A 565 -17.53 7.16 26.60
N MET A 566 -16.70 6.14 26.79
CA MET A 566 -15.24 6.29 26.90
C MET A 566 -14.61 6.84 25.61
N GLN A 567 -15.05 6.35 24.43
CA GLN A 567 -14.62 6.89 23.14
C GLN A 567 -14.97 8.38 23.02
N LEU A 568 -16.19 8.78 23.37
CA LEU A 568 -16.61 10.18 23.33
C LEU A 568 -15.81 11.07 24.30
N GLU A 569 -15.49 10.58 25.50
CA GLU A 569 -14.72 11.30 26.51
C GLU A 569 -13.26 11.55 26.09
N SER A 570 -12.66 10.64 25.32
CA SER A 570 -11.25 10.73 24.88
C SER A 570 -11.03 11.30 23.46
N THR A 571 -12.06 11.84 22.80
CA THR A 571 -11.98 12.29 21.38
C THR A 571 -11.69 13.78 21.19
N LEU A 572 -11.73 14.59 22.24
CA LEU A 572 -11.54 16.04 22.13
C LEU A 572 -10.05 16.39 22.02
N PHE A 573 -9.57 16.46 20.79
CA PHE A 573 -8.27 17.03 20.47
C PHE A 573 -8.32 18.56 20.62
N GLY A 574 -7.40 19.10 21.42
CA GLY A 574 -7.29 20.53 21.69
C GLY A 574 -5.97 21.10 21.19
N VAL A 575 -6.01 22.35 20.72
CA VAL A 575 -4.84 23.13 20.34
C VAL A 575 -4.88 24.46 21.06
N VAL A 576 -3.79 24.83 21.72
CA VAL A 576 -3.64 26.12 22.40
C VAL A 576 -2.47 26.87 21.77
N VAL A 577 -2.65 28.18 21.58
CA VAL A 577 -1.70 29.04 20.86
C VAL A 577 -1.27 30.14 21.79
N VAL A 578 0.02 30.23 22.07
CA VAL A 578 0.59 31.18 23.02
C VAL A 578 1.54 32.11 22.28
N GLN A 579 1.25 33.42 22.32
CA GLN A 579 2.14 34.44 21.77
C GLN A 579 3.37 34.59 22.66
N ILE A 580 4.56 34.66 22.07
CA ILE A 580 5.81 34.66 22.83
C ILE A 580 6.18 36.07 23.30
N LYS A 581 6.10 37.08 22.44
CA LYS A 581 6.55 38.46 22.77
C LYS A 581 5.87 39.04 24.01
N PRO A 582 4.54 38.98 24.18
CA PRO A 582 3.90 39.54 25.37
C PRO A 582 4.31 38.84 26.66
N GLN A 583 4.69 37.56 26.58
CA GLN A 583 5.17 36.80 27.74
C GLN A 583 6.64 37.14 28.05
N LEU A 584 7.47 37.36 27.02
CA LEU A 584 8.83 37.86 27.20
C LEU A 584 8.86 39.26 27.82
N GLU A 585 7.96 40.16 27.40
CA GLU A 585 7.86 41.50 27.99
C GLU A 585 7.57 41.41 29.49
N LYS A 586 6.64 40.54 29.89
CA LYS A 586 6.34 40.27 31.31
C LYS A 586 7.51 39.64 32.05
N LEU A 587 8.16 38.65 31.46
CA LEU A 587 9.30 37.94 32.06
C LEU A 587 10.48 38.87 32.31
N LEU A 588 10.69 39.85 31.42
CA LEU A 588 11.82 40.80 31.49
C LEU A 588 11.49 42.10 32.24
N ASN A 589 10.30 42.21 32.85
CA ASN A 589 9.79 43.43 33.50
C ASN A 589 9.78 44.67 32.57
N LEU A 590 9.48 44.45 31.29
CA LEU A 590 9.34 45.49 30.29
C LEU A 590 7.89 45.98 30.19
N ALA A 591 7.73 47.23 29.78
CA ALA A 591 6.41 47.76 29.46
C ALA A 591 5.81 47.03 28.25
N GLU A 592 4.49 46.97 28.20
CA GLU A 592 3.78 46.43 27.04
C GLU A 592 4.22 47.11 25.72
N ASP A 593 4.30 46.31 24.65
CA ASP A 593 4.71 46.71 23.30
C ASP A 593 6.20 47.07 23.13
N SER A 594 7.01 46.98 24.18
CA SER A 594 8.43 47.33 24.15
C SER A 594 9.25 46.51 23.16
N LEU A 595 8.92 45.23 22.95
CA LEU A 595 9.65 44.34 22.04
C LEU A 595 9.12 44.39 20.60
N THR A 596 8.01 45.08 20.35
CA THR A 596 7.34 45.09 19.03
C THR A 596 8.25 45.60 17.92
N LYS A 597 9.09 46.61 18.19
CA LYS A 597 10.03 47.20 17.23
C LYS A 597 11.44 46.60 17.30
N GLU A 598 11.70 45.73 18.28
CA GLU A 598 13.04 45.24 18.62
C GLU A 598 13.24 43.81 18.10
N ILE A 599 13.30 43.69 16.77
CA ILE A 599 13.39 42.39 16.08
C ILE A 599 14.66 41.64 16.48
N LYS A 600 15.82 42.29 16.40
CA LYS A 600 17.11 41.68 16.70
C LYS A 600 17.18 41.22 18.16
N LEU A 601 16.79 42.10 19.09
CA LEU A 601 16.74 41.77 20.52
C LEU A 601 15.86 40.55 20.80
N THR A 602 14.68 40.45 20.15
CA THR A 602 13.79 39.30 20.34
C THR A 602 14.43 38.01 19.82
N GLN A 603 15.15 38.05 18.70
CA GLN A 603 15.86 36.89 18.17
C GLN A 603 17.00 36.46 19.08
N ASP A 604 17.80 37.41 19.55
CA ASP A 604 18.93 37.17 20.46
C ASP A 604 18.42 36.56 21.78
N LEU A 605 17.35 37.12 22.35
CA LEU A 605 16.69 36.58 23.55
C LEU A 605 16.22 35.13 23.36
N MET A 606 15.56 34.85 22.23
CA MET A 606 15.10 33.48 21.91
C MET A 606 16.27 32.51 21.76
N GLU A 607 17.38 32.92 21.13
CA GLU A 607 18.59 32.08 21.05
C GLU A 607 19.19 31.83 22.43
N LEU A 608 19.31 32.86 23.28
CA LEU A 608 19.81 32.75 24.65
C LEU A 608 18.97 31.79 25.50
N PHE A 609 17.64 31.88 25.43
CA PHE A 609 16.75 31.01 26.20
C PHE A 609 16.70 29.57 25.66
N MET A 610 16.66 29.38 24.35
CA MET A 610 16.46 28.04 23.77
C MET A 610 17.77 27.25 23.64
N LYS A 611 18.82 27.89 23.14
CA LYS A 611 20.07 27.21 22.76
C LYS A 611 21.07 27.18 23.90
N TYR A 612 21.22 28.29 24.62
CA TYR A 612 22.18 28.41 25.72
C TYR A 612 21.54 28.26 27.11
N GLN A 613 20.20 28.18 27.18
CA GLN A 613 19.44 27.99 28.43
C GLN A 613 19.79 29.00 29.52
N ILE A 614 20.05 30.26 29.14
CA ILE A 614 20.39 31.32 30.08
C ILE A 614 19.18 31.63 30.98
N PRO A 615 19.35 31.69 32.32
CA PRO A 615 18.27 32.08 33.23
C PRO A 615 17.72 33.48 32.94
N SER A 616 16.40 33.65 33.03
CA SER A 616 15.72 34.94 32.81
C SER A 616 16.19 36.06 33.72
N ASP A 617 16.59 35.74 34.95
CA ASP A 617 16.96 36.71 35.97
C ASP A 617 18.21 37.51 35.59
N LEU A 618 19.11 36.91 34.81
CA LEU A 618 20.32 37.57 34.28
C LEU A 618 20.02 38.56 33.15
N LEU A 619 18.86 38.42 32.51
CA LEU A 619 18.47 39.21 31.34
C LEU A 619 17.36 40.21 31.66
N SER A 620 16.58 39.99 32.73
CA SER A 620 15.48 40.84 33.16
C SER A 620 15.94 42.22 33.64
N PHE A 621 15.04 43.21 33.53
CA PHE A 621 15.24 44.51 34.15
C PHE A 621 14.95 44.44 35.65
N ASP A 622 15.96 44.77 36.46
CA ASP A 622 15.84 44.87 37.92
C ASP A 622 15.47 46.32 38.31
N GLU A 623 14.28 46.48 38.90
CA GLU A 623 13.77 47.77 39.36
C GLU A 623 14.54 48.30 40.59
N GLU A 624 15.13 47.43 41.41
CA GLU A 624 15.86 47.81 42.63
C GLU A 624 17.26 48.33 42.31
N ALA A 625 17.97 47.67 41.38
CA ALA A 625 19.33 48.06 40.98
C ALA A 625 19.38 49.24 39.99
N SER A 626 18.32 49.46 39.21
CA SER A 626 18.33 50.38 38.05
C SER A 626 17.51 51.66 38.24
N GLY A 627 16.74 51.76 39.34
CA GLY A 627 15.85 52.88 39.63
C GLY A 627 14.60 52.94 38.74
N ASP A 628 13.70 53.88 39.03
CA ASP A 628 12.39 54.01 38.36
C ASP A 628 12.51 54.66 36.96
N LEU A 629 13.09 53.91 36.02
CA LEU A 629 13.30 54.31 34.63
C LEU A 629 12.05 54.04 33.78
N ARG A 630 11.67 54.97 32.89
CA ARG A 630 10.52 54.82 31.99
C ARG A 630 10.87 54.07 30.70
N GLY A 631 9.97 53.16 30.31
CA GLY A 631 9.81 52.53 28.98
C GLY A 631 11.09 52.29 28.16
N PRO A 632 11.44 53.19 27.23
CA PRO A 632 12.57 53.00 26.31
C PRO A 632 13.91 52.77 27.01
N LYS A 633 14.13 53.40 28.18
CA LYS A 633 15.37 53.22 28.94
C LYS A 633 15.49 51.83 29.57
N ARG A 634 14.37 51.14 29.86
CA ARG A 634 14.37 49.76 30.37
C ARG A 634 14.84 48.77 29.31
N VAL A 635 14.42 48.99 28.06
CA VAL A 635 14.82 48.15 26.92
C VAL A 635 16.32 48.24 26.65
N ASP A 636 16.90 49.44 26.78
CA ASP A 636 18.34 49.63 26.58
C ASP A 636 19.20 48.90 27.62
N VAL A 637 18.72 48.80 28.87
CA VAL A 637 19.37 48.00 29.92
C VAL A 637 19.34 46.50 29.57
N VAL A 638 18.18 45.98 29.17
CA VAL A 638 18.05 44.57 28.72
C VAL A 638 18.92 44.30 27.50
N LYS A 639 19.01 45.23 26.53
CA LYS A 639 19.95 45.13 25.40
C LYS A 639 21.39 45.02 25.88
N GLY A 640 21.77 45.80 26.89
CA GLY A 640 23.11 45.74 27.50
C GLY A 640 23.39 44.36 28.11
N HIS A 641 22.44 43.78 28.85
CA HIS A 641 22.58 42.44 29.42
C HIS A 641 22.72 41.35 28.33
N VAL A 642 21.86 41.40 27.30
CA VAL A 642 21.91 40.48 26.16
C VAL A 642 23.22 40.59 25.40
N GLN A 643 23.71 41.81 25.15
CA GLN A 643 24.97 42.05 24.47
C GLN A 643 26.15 41.48 25.27
N ALA A 644 26.20 41.74 26.58
CA ALA A 644 27.26 41.19 27.45
C ALA A 644 27.31 39.66 27.43
N MET A 645 26.15 39.00 27.48
CA MET A 645 26.07 37.53 27.41
C MET A 645 26.47 37.00 26.03
N THR A 646 26.06 37.69 24.96
CA THR A 646 26.41 37.31 23.58
C THR A 646 27.90 37.47 23.33
N ASP A 647 28.52 38.52 23.84
CA ASP A 647 29.96 38.76 23.72
C ASP A 647 30.77 37.71 24.49
N MET A 648 30.32 37.34 25.69
CA MET A 648 30.92 36.23 26.46
C MET A 648 30.85 34.91 25.70
N ILE A 649 29.69 34.55 25.15
CA ILE A 649 29.50 33.32 24.37
C ILE A 649 30.39 33.32 23.11
N ASN A 650 30.50 34.46 22.43
CA ASN A 650 31.34 34.56 21.24
C ASN A 650 32.83 34.47 21.55
N ALA A 651 33.28 35.02 22.68
CA ALA A 651 34.65 34.89 23.14
C ALA A 651 35.00 33.42 23.45
N GLU A 652 34.12 32.68 24.12
CA GLU A 652 34.34 31.25 24.37
C GLU A 652 34.37 30.42 23.09
N LYS A 653 33.45 30.67 22.15
CA LYS A 653 33.47 29.99 20.84
C LYS A 653 34.76 30.25 20.07
N GLN A 654 35.26 31.48 20.08
CA GLN A 654 36.53 31.82 19.43
C GLN A 654 37.70 31.08 20.08
N ALA A 655 37.73 31.03 21.41
CA ALA A 655 38.75 30.27 22.14
C ALA A 655 38.68 28.76 21.83
N GLU A 656 37.48 28.19 21.73
CA GLU A 656 37.28 26.78 21.36
C GLU A 656 37.74 26.48 19.93
N VAL A 657 37.42 27.36 18.97
CA VAL A 657 37.86 27.22 17.57
C VAL A 657 39.39 27.35 17.46
N GLU A 658 40.01 28.27 18.20
CA GLU A 658 41.47 28.41 18.23
C GLU A 658 42.16 27.20 18.87
N ALA A 659 41.61 26.67 19.97
CA ALA A 659 42.09 25.46 20.60
C ALA A 659 41.96 24.24 19.67
N ALA A 660 40.84 24.10 18.97
CA ALA A 660 40.62 23.04 17.98
C ALA A 660 41.56 23.19 16.76
N ARG A 661 41.81 24.41 16.29
CA ARG A 661 42.75 24.70 15.20
C ARG A 661 44.19 24.38 15.61
N GLN A 662 44.59 24.73 16.82
CA GLN A 662 45.90 24.35 17.37
C GLN A 662 46.00 22.83 17.52
N ALA A 663 44.98 22.15 18.04
CA ALA A 663 44.95 20.70 18.13
C ALA A 663 45.03 20.00 16.76
N ALA A 664 44.36 20.54 15.74
CA ALA A 664 44.43 20.05 14.36
C ALA A 664 45.81 20.26 13.72
N LEU A 665 46.47 21.39 14.00
CA LEU A 665 47.86 21.66 13.60
C LEU A 665 48.85 20.72 14.29
N TYR A 666 48.63 20.38 15.56
CA TYR A 666 49.43 19.37 16.27
C TYR A 666 49.17 17.95 15.78
N ALA A 667 47.94 17.61 15.38
CA ALA A 667 47.56 16.31 14.86
C ALA A 667 48.00 16.07 13.40
N ASN A 668 48.22 17.12 12.61
CA ASN A 668 48.71 17.03 11.23
C ASN A 668 49.77 18.11 10.93
N PRO A 669 51.03 17.91 11.36
CA PRO A 669 52.08 18.94 11.25
C PRO A 669 52.58 19.20 9.82
N PHE A 670 52.13 18.43 8.82
CA PHE A 670 52.52 18.58 7.42
C PHE A 670 51.30 18.48 6.49
N PRO A 671 50.74 19.60 6.00
CA PRO A 671 49.97 19.58 4.77
C PRO A 671 50.99 19.51 3.62
N GLY A 672 51.23 18.31 3.10
CA GLY A 672 51.86 18.12 1.80
C GLY A 672 50.86 18.40 0.68
#